data_AF-A0A1Y3NRI2-F1
#
_entry.id   AF-A0A1Y3NRI2-F1
#
_cell.length_a   1.000
_cell.length_b   1.000
_cell.length_c   1.000
_cell.angle_alpha   90.00
_cell.angle_beta   90.00
_cell.angle_gamma   90.00
#
_symmetry.space_group_name_H-M   'P 1'
#
loop_
_entity.id
_entity.type
_entity.pdbx_description
1 polymer ?
#
loop_
_entity_poly.entity_id
_entity_poly.type
_entity_poly.pdbx_seq_one_letter_code
_entity_poly.pdbx_strand_id
1 'polypeptide(L)'
;MICNAAKVLPVCDQVANPREVCRTGAGEGEVCQHTDGKFYESGKEACFEYRDRTGAKLQYFNTAYRHILPETTITTEPIVYECTPENLPECYGNPATGVECQKASEEVVPFCIKSGKVYKTGGGKCQSYTPSDGELLGCVVNKHELPVCEQVADTSKACMAQGKDDTYCFDDDSDTLYITKDGKCKLYTDEEVVPDTATKYFYFDKEFRLISSVGETAKIYTGYGCVKVPGTDPVTCEVIEVRAEGELIRTPTTVGMCLSGGAMMSLTTQTPPEYRDINAGAYKFAGITGGAEHKVKATGKSIVKIGVAVNLATCKAAANCNDGTNEVDACIFEDVIYVNVDGTCGKLTYTGETAPAVVFFGRDHTKANSYTYVAASDISTDTTLHLAYKCTFDGTKKATACEKVTGYAITDSYLMSCSGLEGDACTVQAKGSDATCTTGEGLLNTGGASLCFGSRKVDLPTAEGIKYVAFKATQDHEAFTAAAGKLVMLELAKDYAMVMNAYKVNGGKVNGGKVKGGGVKGGGVNGVGVNRGKVNGGKVNGGKVNGVGGTVTEDATLYFVNEANPTIGEDSLSEPLIKIIIASHVVDTDNSGVIVKGDVTPDTPTYYLDGTSPKNVITCQWGGACESHDYISDLPETTGAGTTRYFISTVENKNNKLITCGARKSDGTCGESSSLSFSISTNVYYYVDAGDATGKSVIKCDNESHCQSIRNVPAGIFISSSTTYGEGFVKCPGNGACTYANTAFSESDTLSFKYDSDQFKYRSGASSFAVIDGVHEGYEKLTSAQAGTVWGGSGEALVHISKTAIVKVNTASGYYKRVGVATALDKALIQCLDGLVANCGVTTPTPGYYVSASNRMAVWNCASSNGCVEEKVKATSCTRK
;
A
#
# COMPACT_ATOMS: atom_id res chain seq x y z
N MET A 1 15.98 11.47 35.76
CA MET A 1 16.74 10.85 34.65
C MET A 1 16.05 11.25 33.37
N ILE A 2 16.79 11.84 32.43
CA ILE A 2 16.26 12.39 31.17
C ILE A 2 16.95 11.65 30.03
N CYS A 3 16.23 11.38 28.93
CA CYS A 3 16.74 10.68 27.75
C CYS A 3 17.50 11.58 26.77
N ASN A 4 17.70 12.86 27.08
CA ASN A 4 18.06 13.87 26.09
C ASN A 4 19.53 13.88 25.68
N ALA A 5 19.80 13.48 24.44
CA ALA A 5 20.75 14.25 23.64
C ALA A 5 20.22 15.68 23.56
N ALA A 6 20.99 16.69 23.99
CA ALA A 6 20.58 18.08 23.90
C ALA A 6 20.25 18.40 22.44
N LYS A 7 18.97 18.64 22.13
CA LYS A 7 18.55 19.08 20.79
C LYS A 7 19.22 20.42 20.54
N VAL A 8 19.94 20.53 19.43
CA VAL A 8 20.53 21.78 18.97
C VAL A 8 19.58 22.46 17.99
N LEU A 9 19.67 23.79 17.84
CA LEU A 9 18.98 24.47 16.76
C LEU A 9 19.46 23.91 15.41
N PRO A 10 18.57 23.81 14.40
CA PRO A 10 18.99 23.39 13.06
C PRO A 10 20.01 24.38 12.49
N VAL A 11 20.86 23.91 11.57
CA VAL A 11 21.81 24.79 10.87
C VAL A 11 21.07 25.65 9.85
N CYS A 12 21.41 26.93 9.75
CA CYS A 12 20.87 27.80 8.70
C CYS A 12 21.44 27.42 7.32
N ASP A 13 20.56 27.22 6.33
CA ASP A 13 20.98 26.90 4.96
C ASP A 13 21.50 28.15 4.23
N GLN A 14 20.98 29.33 4.58
CA GLN A 14 21.39 30.60 3.99
C GLN A 14 21.13 31.77 4.94
N VAL A 15 22.06 32.74 4.95
CA VAL A 15 21.95 33.99 5.73
C VAL A 15 22.25 35.23 4.88
N ALA A 16 22.57 35.02 3.60
CA ALA A 16 23.01 36.09 2.70
C ALA A 16 21.87 36.71 1.89
N ASN A 17 20.77 35.98 1.68
CA ASN A 17 19.61 36.50 0.96
C ASN A 17 18.51 36.90 1.95
N PRO A 18 18.32 38.21 2.22
CA PRO A 18 17.30 38.68 3.15
C PRO A 18 15.87 38.52 2.60
N ARG A 19 15.67 37.92 1.41
CA ARG A 19 14.35 37.62 0.81
C ARG A 19 14.03 36.13 0.73
N GLU A 20 14.78 35.32 1.46
CA GLU A 20 14.47 33.91 1.64
C GLU A 20 14.44 33.60 3.14
N VAL A 21 13.69 32.57 3.54
CA VAL A 21 13.71 32.03 4.91
C VAL A 21 15.09 31.42 5.21
N CYS A 22 15.51 31.40 6.48
CA CYS A 22 16.88 31.02 6.86
C CYS A 22 17.21 29.53 6.61
N ARG A 23 16.18 28.69 6.48
CA ARG A 23 16.28 27.26 6.16
C ARG A 23 15.07 26.84 5.32
N THR A 24 15.28 25.91 4.40
CA THR A 24 14.20 25.42 3.55
C THR A 24 13.08 24.81 4.39
N GLY A 25 11.84 25.30 4.20
CA GLY A 25 10.66 24.85 4.95
C GLY A 25 10.52 25.42 6.36
N ALA A 26 11.37 26.36 6.78
CA ALA A 26 11.22 27.03 8.07
C ALA A 26 9.95 27.92 8.10
N GLY A 27 9.15 27.78 9.15
CA GLY A 27 8.03 28.66 9.42
C GLY A 27 8.44 30.05 9.92
N GLU A 28 7.50 30.99 9.96
CA GLU A 28 7.71 32.31 10.57
C GLU A 28 8.00 32.18 12.08
N GLY A 29 9.05 32.85 12.53
CA GLY A 29 9.57 32.86 13.90
C GLY A 29 10.53 31.72 14.24
N GLU A 30 10.84 30.81 13.30
CA GLU A 30 11.80 29.74 13.54
C GLU A 30 13.24 30.24 13.47
N VAL A 31 14.03 29.85 14.47
CA VAL A 31 15.43 30.23 14.63
C VAL A 31 16.34 29.06 14.24
N CYS A 32 17.45 29.35 13.58
CA CYS A 32 18.52 28.42 13.26
C CYS A 32 19.87 28.97 13.72
N GLN A 33 20.87 28.10 13.88
CA GLN A 33 22.24 28.48 14.18
C GLN A 33 23.09 28.42 12.91
N HIS A 34 23.77 29.50 12.57
CA HIS A 34 24.67 29.52 11.42
C HIS A 34 26.10 29.11 11.85
N THR A 35 26.94 28.77 10.88
CA THR A 35 28.32 28.31 11.11
C THR A 35 29.24 29.37 11.73
N ASP A 36 28.83 30.64 11.69
CA ASP A 36 29.50 31.75 12.38
C ASP A 36 29.18 31.82 13.89
N GLY A 37 28.34 30.90 14.39
CA GLY A 37 27.90 30.85 15.78
C GLY A 37 26.72 31.77 16.11
N LYS A 38 26.20 32.53 15.15
CA LYS A 38 25.06 33.43 15.34
C LYS A 38 23.72 32.72 15.10
N PHE A 39 22.68 33.31 15.67
CA PHE A 39 21.31 32.89 15.43
C PHE A 39 20.65 33.74 14.36
N TYR A 40 19.82 33.11 13.54
CA TYR A 40 19.02 33.78 12.53
C TYR A 40 17.58 33.32 12.61
N GLU A 41 16.64 34.25 12.50
CA GLU A 41 15.21 34.02 12.58
C GLU A 41 14.57 34.20 11.19
N SER A 42 13.69 33.26 10.82
CA SER A 42 12.90 33.32 9.58
C SER A 42 11.63 34.12 9.83
N GLY A 43 11.36 35.18 9.05
CA GLY A 43 10.10 35.90 9.16
C GLY A 43 9.73 36.67 7.90
N LYS A 44 8.46 36.61 7.48
CA LYS A 44 7.94 37.24 6.25
C LYS A 44 8.82 37.01 5.01
N GLU A 45 9.18 35.75 4.78
CA GLU A 45 10.08 35.35 3.68
C GLU A 45 11.49 35.97 3.76
N ALA A 46 11.91 36.48 4.92
CA ALA A 46 13.23 37.05 5.13
C ALA A 46 13.99 36.27 6.20
N CYS A 47 15.31 36.26 6.07
CA CYS A 47 16.23 35.78 7.09
C CYS A 47 16.95 36.98 7.70
N PHE A 48 16.87 37.12 9.02
CA PHE A 48 17.54 38.20 9.74
C PHE A 48 18.26 37.66 10.98
N GLU A 49 19.36 38.33 11.34
CA GLU A 49 20.10 38.01 12.56
C GLU A 49 19.18 38.17 13.78
N TYR A 50 19.04 37.10 14.56
CA TYR A 50 18.29 37.11 15.80
C TYR A 50 19.06 37.88 16.87
N ARG A 51 18.39 38.85 17.48
CA ARG A 51 18.95 39.74 18.50
C ARG A 51 18.06 39.73 19.72
N ASP A 52 18.66 39.52 20.89
CA ASP A 52 17.93 39.57 22.15
C ASP A 52 17.90 40.99 22.69
N ARG A 53 16.72 41.62 22.61
CA ARG A 53 16.50 42.99 23.11
C ARG A 53 16.47 43.08 24.64
N THR A 54 16.42 41.95 25.34
CA THR A 54 16.36 41.90 26.80
C THR A 54 17.74 41.75 27.45
N GLY A 55 18.76 41.39 26.66
CA GLY A 55 20.11 41.15 27.17
C GLY A 55 20.19 39.95 28.11
N ALA A 56 19.30 38.96 27.93
CA ALA A 56 19.32 37.72 28.67
C ALA A 56 20.50 36.85 28.20
N LYS A 57 21.23 36.31 29.17
CA LYS A 57 22.33 35.37 28.93
C LYS A 57 21.81 34.02 28.39
N LEU A 58 20.59 33.64 28.77
CA LEU A 58 19.97 32.38 28.39
C LEU A 58 18.85 32.61 27.38
N GLN A 59 18.93 31.89 26.27
CA GLN A 59 17.99 31.96 25.16
C GLN A 59 17.20 30.66 25.10
N TYR A 60 15.87 30.77 25.07
CA TYR A 60 14.96 29.62 25.13
C TYR A 60 14.23 29.46 23.81
N PHE A 61 14.32 28.28 23.21
CA PHE A 61 13.63 27.93 21.96
C PHE A 61 12.73 26.72 22.16
N ASN A 62 11.58 26.69 21.49
CA ASN A 62 10.68 25.54 21.55
C ASN A 62 11.08 24.43 20.56
N THR A 63 10.30 23.35 20.49
CA THR A 63 10.54 22.23 19.56
C THR A 63 10.31 22.58 18.09
N ALA A 64 9.61 23.68 17.81
CA ALA A 64 9.54 24.30 16.48
C ALA A 64 10.61 25.39 16.31
N TYR A 65 11.64 25.41 17.15
CA TYR A 65 12.78 26.33 17.12
C TYR A 65 12.43 27.82 17.25
N ARG A 66 11.25 28.15 17.78
CA ARG A 66 10.84 29.54 18.01
C ARG A 66 11.28 30.01 19.37
N HIS A 67 11.75 31.25 19.46
CA HIS A 67 12.05 31.88 20.75
C HIS A 67 10.80 31.92 21.63
N ILE A 68 10.96 31.61 22.90
CA ILE A 68 9.89 31.61 23.90
C ILE A 68 10.39 32.27 25.18
N LEU A 69 9.45 32.79 25.99
CA LEU A 69 9.80 33.21 27.34
C LEU A 69 9.96 31.98 28.25
N PRO A 70 10.91 32.00 29.19
CA PRO A 70 11.14 30.90 30.12
C PRO A 70 9.88 30.52 30.91
N GLU A 71 9.02 31.49 31.24
CA GLU A 71 7.78 31.28 32.02
C GLU A 71 6.63 30.64 31.21
N THR A 72 6.79 30.44 29.90
CA THR A 72 5.68 29.96 29.05
C THR A 72 5.31 28.51 29.36
N THR A 73 4.02 28.24 29.62
CA THR A 73 3.51 26.87 29.82
C THR A 73 3.45 26.06 28.51
N ILE A 74 3.54 26.75 27.38
CA ILE A 74 3.32 26.26 26.01
C ILE A 74 4.38 25.22 25.59
N THR A 75 5.52 25.13 26.27
CA THR A 75 6.60 24.23 25.88
C THR A 75 6.98 23.29 27.01
N THR A 76 7.11 22.01 26.68
CA THR A 76 7.49 20.96 27.63
C THR A 76 9.01 20.84 27.78
N GLU A 77 9.78 21.14 26.71
CA GLU A 77 11.23 20.92 26.65
C GLU A 77 11.89 22.00 25.78
N PRO A 78 12.30 23.15 26.35
CA PRO A 78 13.00 24.16 25.57
C PRO A 78 14.44 23.72 25.27
N ILE A 79 14.91 24.08 24.08
CA ILE A 79 16.34 24.14 23.77
C ILE A 79 16.86 25.42 24.40
N VAL A 80 17.86 25.31 25.28
CA VAL A 80 18.44 26.47 25.97
C VAL A 80 19.85 26.68 25.47
N TYR A 81 20.17 27.91 25.08
CA TYR A 81 21.53 28.33 24.77
C TYR A 81 22.01 29.33 25.79
N GLU A 82 23.25 29.20 26.21
CA GLU A 82 23.97 30.18 27.02
C GLU A 82 24.87 31.01 26.11
N CYS A 83 24.50 32.27 25.94
CA CYS A 83 25.19 33.22 25.08
C CYS A 83 25.99 34.19 25.95
N THR A 84 27.29 33.92 26.07
CA THR A 84 28.22 34.81 26.75
C THR A 84 29.49 35.01 25.93
N PRO A 85 30.13 36.18 26.01
CA PRO A 85 31.46 36.38 25.45
C PRO A 85 32.50 35.37 25.97
N GLU A 86 32.36 34.90 27.21
CA GLU A 86 33.26 33.93 27.84
C GLU A 86 33.25 32.57 27.15
N ASN A 87 32.13 32.21 26.52
CA ASN A 87 32.00 30.99 25.74
C ASN A 87 32.66 31.07 24.35
N LEU A 88 33.19 32.23 23.96
CA LEU A 88 33.99 32.36 22.74
C LEU A 88 35.34 31.64 22.91
N PRO A 89 35.91 31.08 21.83
CA PRO A 89 37.25 30.50 21.89
C PRO A 89 38.30 31.56 22.27
N GLU A 90 39.33 31.17 23.02
CA GLU A 90 40.43 32.07 23.35
C GLU A 90 41.21 32.46 22.07
N CYS A 91 41.51 33.76 21.89
CA CYS A 91 42.30 34.22 20.74
C CYS A 91 43.76 33.75 20.84
N TYR A 92 44.20 33.03 19.81
CA TYR A 92 45.59 32.65 19.62
C TYR A 92 46.46 33.85 19.24
N GLY A 93 47.64 33.95 19.86
CA GLY A 93 48.58 35.05 19.61
C GLY A 93 48.09 36.42 20.07
N ASN A 94 48.80 37.49 19.70
CA ASN A 94 48.38 38.86 19.97
C ASN A 94 47.50 39.35 18.80
N PRO A 95 46.19 39.60 19.00
CA PRO A 95 45.25 39.89 17.90
C PRO A 95 45.59 41.14 17.07
N ALA A 96 46.58 41.95 17.47
CA ALA A 96 47.02 43.15 16.75
C ALA A 96 47.94 42.90 15.53
N THR A 97 48.30 41.67 15.18
CA THR A 97 49.37 41.39 14.18
C THR A 97 48.93 41.32 12.72
N GLY A 98 47.70 41.69 12.38
CA GLY A 98 47.24 41.75 10.99
C GLY A 98 46.87 40.38 10.38
N VAL A 99 46.64 39.37 11.23
CA VAL A 99 46.06 38.07 10.87
C VAL A 99 44.61 38.00 11.35
N GLU A 100 43.82 37.09 10.79
CA GLU A 100 42.44 36.81 11.23
C GLU A 100 42.41 36.27 12.67
N CYS A 101 41.26 36.35 13.34
CA CYS A 101 41.14 35.78 14.68
C CYS A 101 41.25 34.26 14.57
N GLN A 102 42.17 33.67 15.32
CA GLN A 102 42.39 32.23 15.36
C GLN A 102 42.19 31.70 16.77
N LYS A 103 41.72 30.46 16.92
CA LYS A 103 41.78 29.73 18.20
C LYS A 103 43.12 28.99 18.34
N ALA A 104 43.39 28.36 19.48
CA ALA A 104 44.67 27.70 19.77
C ALA A 104 45.13 26.67 18.71
N SER A 105 44.20 26.10 17.93
CA SER A 105 44.49 25.19 16.82
C SER A 105 44.83 25.89 15.50
N GLU A 106 45.03 27.21 15.50
CA GLU A 106 45.26 28.07 14.33
C GLU A 106 44.10 28.16 13.33
N GLU A 107 42.95 27.55 13.65
CA GLU A 107 41.72 27.66 12.86
C GLU A 107 41.12 29.06 13.00
N VAL A 108 40.78 29.66 11.85
CA VAL A 108 40.16 31.00 11.79
C VAL A 108 38.75 30.93 12.33
N VAL A 109 38.44 31.80 13.29
CA VAL A 109 37.14 31.94 13.93
C VAL A 109 36.57 33.35 13.69
N PRO A 110 35.24 33.49 13.58
CA PRO A 110 34.61 34.79 13.35
C PRO A 110 34.77 35.72 14.57
N PHE A 111 34.77 35.15 15.77
CA PHE A 111 34.97 35.85 17.03
C PHE A 111 35.84 35.03 17.97
N CYS A 112 36.62 35.71 18.81
CA CYS A 112 37.39 35.09 19.89
C CYS A 112 37.47 36.06 21.09
N ILE A 113 37.80 35.55 22.27
CA ILE A 113 37.99 36.36 23.48
C ILE A 113 39.45 36.33 23.93
N LYS A 114 39.99 37.46 24.39
CA LYS A 114 41.30 37.52 25.04
C LYS A 114 41.32 38.58 26.12
N SER A 115 41.67 38.16 27.34
CA SER A 115 41.72 39.02 28.52
C SER A 115 40.42 39.82 28.72
N GLY A 116 39.27 39.15 28.57
CA GLY A 116 37.94 39.75 28.75
C GLY A 116 37.49 40.68 27.61
N LYS A 117 38.26 40.81 26.52
CA LYS A 117 37.87 41.60 25.35
C LYS A 117 37.54 40.69 24.18
N VAL A 118 36.43 40.99 23.50
CA VAL A 118 36.01 40.29 22.28
C VAL A 118 36.76 40.86 21.08
N TYR A 119 37.17 39.99 20.17
CA TYR A 119 37.74 40.34 18.89
C TYR A 119 36.92 39.70 17.76
N LYS A 120 36.86 40.38 16.61
CA LYS A 120 36.12 39.94 15.41
C LYS A 120 37.06 39.89 14.21
N THR A 121 36.91 38.84 13.40
CA THR A 121 37.55 38.75 12.09
C THR A 121 36.84 39.66 11.09
N GLY A 122 37.54 40.66 10.57
CA GLY A 122 37.03 41.61 9.58
C GLY A 122 38.13 42.10 8.65
N GLY A 123 37.93 41.95 7.33
CA GLY A 123 38.91 42.38 6.33
C GLY A 123 40.28 41.68 6.46
N GLY A 124 40.28 40.38 6.80
CA GLY A 124 41.49 39.59 6.99
C GLY A 124 42.27 39.90 8.28
N LYS A 125 41.67 40.64 9.22
CA LYS A 125 42.32 41.07 10.47
C LYS A 125 41.45 40.78 11.68
N CYS A 126 42.09 40.41 12.79
CA CYS A 126 41.47 40.31 14.10
C CYS A 126 41.44 41.69 14.76
N GLN A 127 40.25 42.23 15.02
CA GLN A 127 40.10 43.59 15.55
C GLN A 127 39.28 43.57 16.83
N SER A 128 39.62 44.43 17.79
CA SER A 128 38.82 44.60 19.01
C SER A 128 37.39 44.94 18.61
N TYR A 129 36.43 44.21 19.18
CA TYR A 129 35.03 44.33 18.85
C TYR A 129 34.21 44.58 20.11
N THR A 130 33.29 45.52 20.03
CA THR A 130 32.28 45.75 21.06
C THR A 130 30.95 45.27 20.49
N PRO A 131 30.34 44.22 21.06
CA PRO A 131 29.04 43.73 20.60
C PRO A 131 28.01 44.85 20.60
N SER A 132 27.19 44.88 19.56
CA SER A 132 26.06 45.81 19.49
C SER A 132 24.96 45.39 20.47
N ASP A 133 24.08 46.33 20.86
CA ASP A 133 23.01 46.03 21.80
C ASP A 133 22.13 44.87 21.29
N GLY A 134 21.93 43.87 22.15
CA GLY A 134 21.25 42.61 21.86
C GLY A 134 21.95 41.64 20.92
N GLU A 135 23.21 41.88 20.53
CA GLU A 135 24.00 40.91 19.76
C GLU A 135 24.44 39.74 20.65
N LEU A 136 24.01 38.54 20.27
CA LEU A 136 24.33 37.31 20.98
C LEU A 136 25.64 36.72 20.44
N LEU A 137 26.62 36.51 21.31
CA LEU A 137 27.91 35.91 20.99
C LEU A 137 28.20 34.74 21.93
N GLY A 138 29.03 33.80 21.46
CA GLY A 138 29.43 32.63 22.25
C GLY A 138 28.26 31.76 22.69
N CYS A 139 27.22 31.67 21.86
CA CYS A 139 26.07 30.84 22.19
C CYS A 139 26.43 29.35 22.11
N VAL A 140 26.50 28.70 23.26
CA VAL A 140 26.65 27.25 23.39
C VAL A 140 25.36 26.64 23.88
N VAL A 141 25.06 25.43 23.43
CA VAL A 141 23.89 24.69 23.92
C VAL A 141 24.13 24.41 25.40
N ASN A 142 23.24 24.91 26.26
CA ASN A 142 23.26 24.52 27.66
C ASN A 142 22.87 23.03 27.71
N LYS A 143 23.78 22.19 28.21
CA LYS A 143 23.66 20.72 28.17
C LYS A 143 22.67 20.18 29.21
N HIS A 144 21.59 20.90 29.46
CA HIS A 144 20.70 20.66 30.58
C HIS A 144 21.46 20.72 31.91
N GLU A 145 22.25 21.76 32.10
CA GLU A 145 23.02 22.02 33.32
C GLU A 145 22.46 23.30 33.97
N LEU A 146 22.56 23.39 35.29
CA LEU A 146 22.30 24.65 35.96
C LEU A 146 23.33 25.70 35.48
N PRO A 147 22.95 26.98 35.38
CA PRO A 147 23.91 28.05 35.09
C PRO A 147 25.01 28.09 36.16
N VAL A 148 26.20 28.54 35.77
CA VAL A 148 27.32 28.70 36.69
C VAL A 148 27.08 29.87 37.65
N CYS A 149 27.39 29.69 38.94
CA CYS A 149 27.28 30.75 39.94
C CYS A 149 28.38 31.81 39.75
N GLU A 150 28.02 33.07 39.58
CA GLU A 150 28.96 34.17 39.28
C GLU A 150 29.40 34.95 40.53
N GLN A 151 28.63 34.90 41.63
CA GLN A 151 28.80 35.78 42.79
C GLN A 151 28.84 35.01 44.13
N VAL A 152 29.33 33.77 44.14
CA VAL A 152 29.36 32.93 45.38
C VAL A 152 30.13 33.57 46.53
N ALA A 153 31.13 34.39 46.25
CA ALA A 153 31.92 35.11 47.26
C ALA A 153 31.20 36.37 47.84
N ASP A 154 30.22 36.93 47.13
CA ASP A 154 29.51 38.15 47.53
C ASP A 154 28.07 37.82 47.94
N THR A 155 27.91 37.42 49.20
CA THR A 155 26.61 37.06 49.80
C THR A 155 25.59 38.20 49.82
N SER A 156 25.95 39.41 49.38
CA SER A 156 25.03 40.55 49.26
C SER A 156 24.33 40.64 47.90
N LYS A 157 24.77 39.84 46.91
CA LYS A 157 24.23 39.81 45.55
C LYS A 157 23.59 38.49 45.23
N ALA A 158 22.72 38.46 44.23
CA ALA A 158 22.16 37.23 43.67
C ALA A 158 23.29 36.34 43.13
N CYS A 159 23.09 35.02 43.12
CA CYS A 159 24.15 34.10 42.69
C CYS A 159 24.54 34.26 41.23
N MET A 160 23.61 34.74 40.41
CA MET A 160 23.81 35.13 39.02
C MET A 160 23.46 36.61 38.87
N ALA A 161 24.10 37.33 37.94
CA ALA A 161 23.85 38.76 37.74
C ALA A 161 22.37 39.14 37.51
N GLN A 162 21.55 38.20 37.03
CA GLN A 162 20.10 38.35 36.83
C GLN A 162 19.27 37.25 37.54
N GLY A 163 19.86 36.58 38.54
CA GLY A 163 19.19 35.51 39.28
C GLY A 163 17.93 36.04 39.97
N LYS A 164 16.78 35.45 39.66
CA LYS A 164 15.52 35.71 40.39
C LYS A 164 15.56 34.96 41.72
N ASP A 165 14.75 35.39 42.68
CA ASP A 165 14.56 34.61 43.91
C ASP A 165 14.08 33.18 43.58
N ASP A 166 14.56 32.24 44.38
CA ASP A 166 14.35 30.78 44.27
C ASP A 166 14.91 30.15 42.98
N THR A 167 15.84 30.82 42.30
CA THR A 167 16.64 30.22 41.22
C THR A 167 17.96 29.68 41.72
N TYR A 168 18.37 28.55 41.15
CA TYR A 168 19.56 27.81 41.55
C TYR A 168 20.63 27.91 40.47
N CYS A 169 21.88 27.83 40.91
CA CYS A 169 23.06 27.75 40.04
C CYS A 169 24.01 26.69 40.62
N PHE A 170 24.95 26.24 39.79
CA PHE A 170 25.99 25.30 40.17
C PHE A 170 27.34 26.03 40.22
N ASP A 171 28.13 25.77 41.25
CA ASP A 171 29.46 26.36 41.40
C ASP A 171 30.52 25.34 41.02
N ASP A 172 31.10 25.49 39.81
CA ASP A 172 32.08 24.57 39.25
C ASP A 172 33.37 24.45 40.09
N ASP A 173 33.69 25.48 40.89
CA ASP A 173 34.90 25.48 41.73
C ASP A 173 34.74 24.61 42.99
N SER A 174 33.52 24.51 43.52
CA SER A 174 33.24 23.77 44.75
C SER A 174 32.34 22.53 44.56
N ASP A 175 31.87 22.30 43.34
CA ASP A 175 30.88 21.29 42.98
C ASP A 175 29.62 21.36 43.86
N THR A 176 29.16 22.56 44.23
CA THR A 176 28.02 22.75 45.15
C THR A 176 26.87 23.52 44.50
N LEU A 177 25.67 23.39 45.08
CA LEU A 177 24.49 24.13 44.63
C LEU A 177 24.27 25.38 45.48
N TYR A 178 24.05 26.51 44.82
CA TYR A 178 23.63 27.75 45.46
C TYR A 178 22.23 28.18 45.01
N ILE A 179 21.57 28.96 45.86
CA ILE A 179 20.26 29.54 45.60
C ILE A 179 20.32 31.07 45.75
N THR A 180 19.68 31.78 44.82
CA THR A 180 19.38 33.20 45.01
C THR A 180 18.14 33.33 45.88
N LYS A 181 18.27 33.93 47.06
CA LYS A 181 17.15 34.15 47.97
C LYS A 181 17.25 35.50 48.66
N ASP A 182 16.20 36.31 48.50
CA ASP A 182 16.15 37.71 48.92
C ASP A 182 17.21 38.57 48.20
N GLY A 183 17.47 38.26 46.92
CA GLY A 183 18.52 38.89 46.12
C GLY A 183 19.95 38.59 46.60
N LYS A 184 20.14 37.56 47.43
CA LYS A 184 21.43 37.14 48.00
C LYS A 184 21.78 35.72 47.64
N CYS A 185 23.06 35.46 47.40
CA CYS A 185 23.56 34.14 47.10
C CYS A 185 23.83 33.37 48.39
N LYS A 186 23.22 32.18 48.50
CA LYS A 186 23.34 31.30 49.67
C LYS A 186 23.67 29.89 49.22
N LEU A 187 24.59 29.22 49.91
CA LEU A 187 24.83 27.79 49.73
C LEU A 187 23.53 27.04 50.07
N TYR A 188 23.07 26.19 49.16
CA TYR A 188 21.85 25.41 49.36
C TYR A 188 22.14 24.00 49.86
N THR A 189 23.23 23.39 49.40
CA THR A 189 23.64 22.03 49.81
C THR A 189 24.54 22.07 51.04
N ASP A 190 24.01 22.57 52.15
CA ASP A 190 24.66 22.45 53.45
C ASP A 190 24.35 21.09 54.12
N GLU A 191 24.89 20.88 55.32
CA GLU A 191 24.69 19.64 56.09
C GLU A 191 23.24 19.39 56.51
N GLU A 192 22.43 20.45 56.63
CA GLU A 192 21.02 20.33 56.99
C GLU A 192 20.22 19.78 55.80
N VAL A 193 20.56 20.23 54.59
CA VAL A 193 19.87 19.82 53.37
C VAL A 193 20.37 18.45 52.86
N VAL A 194 21.68 18.15 52.97
CA VAL A 194 22.30 16.87 52.60
C VAL A 194 23.07 16.31 53.81
N PRO A 195 22.41 15.49 54.66
CA PRO A 195 23.03 14.89 55.84
C PRO A 195 24.20 13.96 55.49
N ASP A 196 25.11 13.74 56.45
CA ASP A 196 26.24 12.80 56.31
C ASP A 196 25.79 11.44 55.76
N THR A 197 26.55 10.90 54.81
CA THR A 197 26.30 9.60 54.15
C THR A 197 25.05 9.51 53.27
N ALA A 198 24.24 10.58 53.16
CA ALA A 198 23.09 10.60 52.28
C ALA A 198 23.47 11.06 50.87
N THR A 199 22.96 10.36 49.85
CA THR A 199 22.85 10.90 48.50
C THR A 199 21.46 11.49 48.34
N LYS A 200 21.37 12.79 48.06
CA LYS A 200 20.11 13.47 47.79
C LYS A 200 20.07 13.94 46.34
N TYR A 201 18.93 13.77 45.71
CA TYR A 201 18.71 14.19 44.33
C TYR A 201 17.86 15.45 44.29
N PHE A 202 18.34 16.45 43.55
CA PHE A 202 17.62 17.69 43.30
C PHE A 202 17.24 17.76 41.84
N TYR A 203 16.03 18.22 41.56
CA TYR A 203 15.49 18.34 40.22
C TYR A 203 15.04 19.76 40.00
N PHE A 204 15.37 20.31 38.84
CA PHE A 204 15.13 21.71 38.52
C PHE A 204 14.27 21.81 37.28
N ASP A 205 13.38 22.80 37.25
CA ASP A 205 12.66 23.16 36.04
C ASP A 205 13.52 24.02 35.11
N LYS A 206 12.96 24.44 33.97
CA LYS A 206 13.66 25.25 32.96
C LYS A 206 13.95 26.70 33.40
N GLU A 207 13.33 27.16 34.49
CA GLU A 207 13.67 28.43 35.14
C GLU A 207 14.74 28.22 36.23
N PHE A 208 15.29 27.00 36.33
CA PHE A 208 16.25 26.58 37.35
C PHE A 208 15.69 26.70 38.76
N ARG A 209 14.37 26.59 38.94
CA ARG A 209 13.76 26.49 40.27
C ARG A 209 13.72 25.04 40.71
N LEU A 210 13.97 24.82 42.00
CA LEU A 210 13.87 23.50 42.58
C LEU A 210 12.43 23.00 42.55
N ILE A 211 12.25 21.79 42.04
CA ILE A 211 10.99 21.07 42.05
C ILE A 211 10.82 20.42 43.43
N SER A 212 10.03 21.04 44.30
CA SER A 212 9.85 20.64 45.71
C SER A 212 9.21 19.25 45.89
N SER A 213 8.44 18.80 44.90
CA SER A 213 7.85 17.46 44.86
C SER A 213 7.73 17.02 43.41
N VAL A 214 8.21 15.82 43.12
CA VAL A 214 8.18 15.30 41.76
C VAL A 214 6.94 14.42 41.57
N GLY A 215 5.87 15.01 41.04
CA GLY A 215 4.59 14.33 40.74
C GLY A 215 4.34 14.11 39.24
N GLU A 216 3.14 13.65 38.88
CA GLU A 216 2.74 13.25 37.51
C GLU A 216 2.92 14.33 36.42
N THR A 217 2.96 15.60 36.81
CA THR A 217 3.04 16.75 35.90
C THR A 217 4.36 17.53 35.99
N ALA A 218 5.29 17.08 36.83
CA ALA A 218 6.55 17.78 37.04
C ALA A 218 7.47 17.68 35.81
N LYS A 219 7.81 18.82 35.20
CA LYS A 219 8.73 18.91 34.07
C LYS A 219 10.15 19.15 34.57
N ILE A 220 11.00 18.13 34.48
CA ILE A 220 12.39 18.20 34.94
C ILE A 220 13.27 18.64 33.77
N TYR A 221 13.96 19.75 33.92
CA TYR A 221 14.95 20.25 32.96
C TYR A 221 16.34 19.68 33.22
N THR A 222 16.79 19.69 34.48
CA THR A 222 18.07 19.12 34.91
C THR A 222 17.95 18.52 36.31
N GLY A 223 18.93 17.70 36.71
CA GLY A 223 19.00 17.18 38.07
C GLY A 223 20.42 16.89 38.50
N TYR A 224 20.66 17.00 39.80
CA TYR A 224 21.96 16.83 40.43
C TYR A 224 21.86 15.80 41.57
N GLY A 225 22.83 14.90 41.65
CA GLY A 225 23.03 13.99 42.77
C GLY A 225 24.10 14.56 43.70
N CYS A 226 23.71 14.94 44.90
CA CYS A 226 24.63 15.50 45.90
C CYS A 226 24.91 14.48 47.00
N VAL A 227 26.18 14.34 47.35
CA VAL A 227 26.65 13.44 48.39
C VAL A 227 27.52 14.18 49.38
N LYS A 228 27.28 13.93 50.67
CA LYS A 228 28.18 14.37 51.74
C LYS A 228 29.03 13.19 52.20
N VAL A 229 30.32 13.23 51.85
CA VAL A 229 31.29 12.25 52.34
C VAL A 229 31.66 12.62 53.80
N PRO A 230 31.58 11.70 54.76
CA PRO A 230 31.87 12.02 56.16
C PRO A 230 33.29 12.59 56.33
N GLY A 231 33.38 13.75 56.98
CA GLY A 231 34.66 14.40 57.28
C GLY A 231 35.24 15.26 56.15
N THR A 232 34.51 15.48 55.05
CA THR A 232 34.88 16.43 53.99
C THR A 232 33.83 17.54 53.90
N ASP A 233 34.28 18.79 54.02
CA ASP A 233 33.51 19.97 53.61
C ASP A 233 34.10 20.49 52.29
N PRO A 234 33.29 20.85 51.28
CA PRO A 234 31.81 20.93 51.25
C PRO A 234 31.11 19.67 50.66
N VAL A 235 29.76 19.68 50.61
CA VAL A 235 28.93 18.68 49.91
C VAL A 235 29.20 18.73 48.41
N THR A 236 29.55 17.61 47.77
CA THR A 236 29.78 17.57 46.32
C THR A 236 28.54 17.11 45.57
N CYS A 237 28.22 17.78 44.48
CA CYS A 237 27.09 17.55 43.61
C CYS A 237 27.56 17.27 42.19
N GLU A 238 27.04 16.21 41.59
CA GLU A 238 27.31 15.88 40.19
C GLU A 238 26.02 15.97 39.39
N VAL A 239 26.13 16.43 38.14
CA VAL A 239 25.01 16.39 37.20
C VAL A 239 24.60 14.92 36.97
N ILE A 240 23.29 14.65 37.01
CA ILE A 240 22.79 13.30 36.71
C ILE A 240 22.90 13.10 35.20
N GLU A 241 23.87 12.30 34.78
CA GLU A 241 24.12 12.04 33.35
C GLU A 241 22.85 11.61 32.59
N VAL A 242 22.75 12.11 31.37
CA VAL A 242 21.74 11.69 30.39
C VAL A 242 21.88 10.19 30.12
N ARG A 243 20.74 9.51 30.09
CA ARG A 243 20.71 8.07 29.85
C ARG A 243 20.74 7.78 28.35
N ALA A 244 21.56 6.82 27.96
CA ALA A 244 21.73 6.44 26.56
C ALA A 244 20.48 5.74 26.02
N GLU A 245 20.32 5.72 24.69
CA GLU A 245 19.26 4.95 24.03
C GLU A 245 19.29 3.47 24.46
N GLY A 246 18.12 2.94 24.81
CA GLY A 246 17.94 1.60 25.36
C GLY A 246 18.03 1.51 26.89
N GLU A 247 18.53 2.52 27.59
CA GLU A 247 18.57 2.50 29.05
C GLU A 247 17.19 2.73 29.66
N LEU A 248 16.86 1.96 30.69
CA LEU A 248 15.68 2.19 31.49
C LEU A 248 15.87 3.43 32.36
N ILE A 249 14.90 4.33 32.29
CA ILE A 249 14.81 5.48 33.16
C ILE A 249 13.59 5.36 34.04
N ARG A 250 13.77 5.70 35.31
CA ARG A 250 12.65 5.96 36.19
C ARG A 250 12.40 7.45 36.18
N THR A 251 11.28 7.86 35.62
CA THR A 251 10.74 9.18 35.89
C THR A 251 9.87 9.09 37.15
N PRO A 252 9.42 10.23 37.68
CA PRO A 252 8.50 10.26 38.81
C PRO A 252 7.16 9.56 38.53
N THR A 253 6.79 9.44 37.25
CA THR A 253 5.43 9.14 36.78
C THR A 253 5.36 7.81 36.04
N THR A 254 6.50 7.36 35.51
CA THR A 254 6.60 6.13 34.74
C THR A 254 8.01 5.55 34.86
N VAL A 255 8.11 4.25 34.62
CA VAL A 255 9.38 3.67 34.20
C VAL A 255 9.33 3.66 32.70
N GLY A 256 10.36 4.14 32.02
CA GLY A 256 10.44 4.15 30.57
C GLY A 256 11.79 3.67 30.08
N MET A 257 11.93 3.54 28.77
CA MET A 257 13.22 3.34 28.12
C MET A 257 13.52 4.54 27.24
N CYS A 258 14.77 4.99 27.25
CA CYS A 258 15.21 6.05 26.36
C CYS A 258 15.27 5.60 24.91
N LEU A 259 14.72 6.44 24.04
CA LEU A 259 14.76 6.33 22.59
C LEU A 259 15.73 7.37 22.03
N SER A 260 15.99 7.29 20.73
CA SER A 260 16.75 8.31 20.02
C SER A 260 16.09 9.70 20.14
N GLY A 261 16.91 10.75 20.12
CA GLY A 261 16.44 12.15 20.10
C GLY A 261 15.74 12.62 21.38
N GLY A 262 15.94 11.93 22.51
CA GLY A 262 15.37 12.34 23.80
C GLY A 262 13.98 11.78 24.12
N ALA A 263 13.37 11.05 23.18
CA ALA A 263 12.07 10.44 23.41
C ALA A 263 12.15 9.29 24.42
N MET A 264 11.00 8.93 24.99
CA MET A 264 10.88 7.84 25.97
C MET A 264 9.71 6.93 25.60
N MET A 265 9.95 5.62 25.66
CA MET A 265 8.91 4.60 25.61
C MET A 265 8.46 4.26 27.03
N SER A 266 7.17 4.46 27.37
CA SER A 266 6.64 4.25 28.73
C SER A 266 6.32 2.77 29.00
N LEU A 267 6.65 2.27 30.20
CA LEU A 267 6.24 0.95 30.68
C LEU A 267 4.86 0.94 31.35
N THR A 268 4.20 2.07 31.63
CA THR A 268 3.02 2.07 32.54
C THR A 268 1.71 2.51 31.92
N THR A 269 1.70 3.09 30.71
CA THR A 269 0.54 3.85 30.19
C THR A 269 0.08 3.47 28.79
N GLN A 270 0.53 2.35 28.21
CA GLN A 270 0.32 2.10 26.78
C GLN A 270 -0.69 0.99 26.50
N THR A 271 -1.88 1.45 26.10
CA THR A 271 -2.88 0.65 25.40
C THR A 271 -3.34 1.46 24.20
N PRO A 272 -3.09 1.02 22.95
CA PRO A 272 -2.47 -0.25 22.53
C PRO A 272 -0.94 -0.31 22.76
N PRO A 273 -0.32 -1.50 22.63
CA PRO A 273 1.15 -1.66 22.67
C PRO A 273 1.85 -0.80 21.61
N GLU A 274 2.97 -0.18 21.96
CA GLU A 274 3.81 0.60 21.02
C GLU A 274 5.05 -0.18 20.61
N TYR A 275 5.36 -0.17 19.32
CA TYR A 275 6.59 -0.71 18.76
C TYR A 275 7.53 0.42 18.36
N ARG A 276 8.82 0.25 18.63
CA ARG A 276 9.88 1.16 18.19
C ARG A 276 11.12 0.40 17.79
N ASP A 277 11.83 0.95 16.83
CA ASP A 277 13.18 0.53 16.53
C ASP A 277 14.15 1.36 17.39
N ILE A 278 15.16 0.69 17.95
CA ILE A 278 16.19 1.31 18.77
C ILE A 278 17.59 0.92 18.29
N ASN A 279 18.54 1.85 18.39
CA ASN A 279 19.96 1.61 18.16
C ASN A 279 20.73 1.72 19.48
N ALA A 280 20.46 0.79 20.38
CA ALA A 280 21.09 0.79 21.70
C ALA A 280 22.57 0.38 21.62
N GLY A 281 23.41 1.07 22.39
CA GLY A 281 24.78 0.64 22.65
C GLY A 281 24.81 -0.75 23.30
N ALA A 282 25.93 -1.45 23.17
CA ALA A 282 26.07 -2.80 23.75
C ALA A 282 25.79 -2.74 25.26
N TYR A 283 25.01 -3.70 25.76
CA TYR A 283 24.67 -3.85 27.18
C TYR A 283 23.77 -2.75 27.79
N LYS A 284 23.21 -1.84 26.98
CA LYS A 284 22.27 -0.83 27.48
C LYS A 284 20.85 -1.35 27.66
N PHE A 285 20.48 -2.40 26.93
CA PHE A 285 19.24 -3.17 27.07
C PHE A 285 19.54 -4.67 27.08
N ALA A 286 18.84 -5.43 27.92
CA ALA A 286 19.12 -6.86 28.10
C ALA A 286 18.90 -7.66 26.80
N GLY A 287 19.86 -8.50 26.44
CA GLY A 287 19.75 -9.35 25.23
C GLY A 287 20.01 -8.63 23.91
N ILE A 288 20.56 -7.41 23.95
CA ILE A 288 20.94 -6.65 22.76
C ILE A 288 22.47 -6.54 22.65
N THR A 289 23.00 -6.96 21.49
CA THR A 289 24.36 -6.66 21.04
C THR A 289 24.38 -5.27 20.42
N GLY A 290 25.32 -4.42 20.83
CA GLY A 290 25.38 -3.03 20.36
C GLY A 290 25.68 -2.89 18.87
N GLY A 291 25.21 -1.79 18.28
CA GLY A 291 25.53 -1.40 16.90
C GLY A 291 24.61 -1.96 15.82
N ALA A 292 23.50 -2.60 16.21
CA ALA A 292 22.43 -3.00 15.30
C ALA A 292 21.12 -2.33 15.71
N GLU A 293 20.23 -2.12 14.74
CA GLU A 293 18.85 -1.70 14.98
C GLU A 293 18.05 -2.90 15.53
N HIS A 294 17.33 -2.71 16.63
CA HIS A 294 16.49 -3.73 17.26
C HIS A 294 15.07 -3.20 17.40
N LYS A 295 14.08 -4.04 17.09
CA LYS A 295 12.68 -3.71 17.37
C LYS A 295 12.34 -4.06 18.81
N VAL A 296 11.64 -3.17 19.52
CA VAL A 296 11.12 -3.39 20.86
C VAL A 296 9.62 -3.10 20.92
N LYS A 297 8.94 -3.69 21.91
CA LYS A 297 7.52 -3.46 22.19
C LYS A 297 7.31 -3.11 23.66
N ALA A 298 6.61 -2.01 23.92
CA ALA A 298 6.07 -1.73 25.25
C ALA A 298 4.72 -2.45 25.43
N THR A 299 4.63 -3.30 26.45
CA THR A 299 3.43 -4.08 26.78
C THR A 299 2.54 -3.39 27.83
N GLY A 300 2.93 -2.19 28.27
CA GLY A 300 2.33 -1.53 29.44
C GLY A 300 2.70 -2.17 30.78
N LYS A 301 3.58 -3.17 30.78
CA LYS A 301 4.21 -3.76 32.00
C LYS A 301 5.70 -4.05 31.82
N SER A 302 6.13 -4.24 30.58
CA SER A 302 7.50 -4.56 30.20
C SER A 302 7.83 -3.91 28.85
N ILE A 303 9.13 -3.79 28.56
CA ILE A 303 9.62 -3.60 27.21
C ILE A 303 10.32 -4.89 26.82
N VAL A 304 9.90 -5.46 25.70
CA VAL A 304 10.45 -6.73 25.20
C VAL A 304 11.12 -6.49 23.86
N LYS A 305 12.26 -7.15 23.66
CA LYS A 305 12.89 -7.23 22.34
C LYS A 305 12.03 -8.09 21.42
N ILE A 306 11.70 -7.55 20.27
CA ILE A 306 11.00 -8.23 19.21
C ILE A 306 12.04 -8.71 18.19
N GLY A 307 12.15 -10.03 18.05
CA GLY A 307 13.09 -10.65 17.14
C GLY A 307 12.47 -10.93 15.79
N VAL A 308 13.05 -11.92 15.10
CA VAL A 308 12.61 -12.36 13.78
C VAL A 308 11.39 -13.28 13.88
N ALA A 309 10.79 -13.61 12.75
CA ALA A 309 9.70 -14.58 12.69
C ALA A 309 10.13 -15.92 13.30
N VAL A 310 9.36 -16.42 14.26
CA VAL A 310 9.53 -17.73 14.90
C VAL A 310 8.48 -18.71 14.42
N ASN A 311 8.84 -19.98 14.44
CA ASN A 311 7.95 -21.11 14.19
C ASN A 311 8.06 -22.09 15.36
N LEU A 312 7.10 -23.01 15.48
CA LEU A 312 7.32 -24.25 16.22
C LEU A 312 8.61 -24.92 15.72
N ALA A 313 9.36 -25.52 16.64
CA ALA A 313 10.56 -26.27 16.29
C ALA A 313 10.22 -27.38 15.26
N THR A 314 11.16 -27.71 14.37
CA THR A 314 10.97 -28.82 13.43
C THR A 314 11.16 -30.14 14.17
N CYS A 315 10.20 -31.07 14.10
CA CYS A 315 10.38 -32.38 14.72
C CYS A 315 11.47 -33.18 13.99
N LYS A 316 12.28 -33.94 14.73
CA LYS A 316 13.26 -34.88 14.15
C LYS A 316 12.60 -35.98 13.31
N ALA A 317 11.43 -36.46 13.73
CA ALA A 317 10.66 -37.50 13.05
C ALA A 317 9.18 -37.42 13.45
N ALA A 318 8.30 -38.00 12.64
CA ALA A 318 6.91 -38.23 13.01
C ALA A 318 6.82 -39.01 14.33
N ALA A 319 5.97 -38.53 15.26
CA ALA A 319 5.79 -39.10 16.61
C ALA A 319 6.99 -38.98 17.57
N ASN A 320 7.92 -38.06 17.31
CA ASN A 320 8.96 -37.67 18.26
C ASN A 320 8.98 -36.15 18.44
N CYS A 321 8.54 -35.68 19.61
CA CYS A 321 8.42 -34.26 19.92
C CYS A 321 9.77 -33.75 20.43
N ASN A 322 10.74 -33.75 19.52
CA ASN A 322 12.12 -33.42 19.77
C ASN A 322 12.68 -32.63 18.57
N ASP A 323 13.36 -31.52 18.84
CA ASP A 323 13.91 -30.60 17.83
C ASP A 323 15.24 -31.07 17.21
N GLY A 324 15.67 -32.29 17.52
CA GLY A 324 16.98 -32.86 17.20
C GLY A 324 17.88 -32.96 18.42
N THR A 325 17.73 -32.06 19.38
CA THR A 325 18.61 -31.92 20.55
C THR A 325 17.82 -32.02 21.86
N ASN A 326 16.67 -31.38 21.94
CA ASN A 326 15.86 -31.22 23.14
C ASN A 326 14.46 -31.78 22.91
N GLU A 327 13.86 -32.31 23.98
CA GLU A 327 12.43 -32.60 24.03
C GLU A 327 11.65 -31.27 24.07
N VAL A 328 10.61 -31.15 23.25
CA VAL A 328 9.74 -29.97 23.14
C VAL A 328 8.28 -30.39 23.30
N ASP A 329 7.43 -29.46 23.76
CA ASP A 329 6.01 -29.76 23.98
C ASP A 329 5.21 -29.79 22.68
N ALA A 330 5.65 -29.05 21.66
CA ALA A 330 5.10 -29.08 20.32
C ALA A 330 6.17 -28.83 19.26
N CYS A 331 6.03 -29.47 18.11
CA CYS A 331 6.91 -29.31 16.96
C CYS A 331 6.12 -29.54 15.65
N ILE A 332 6.71 -29.15 14.51
CA ILE A 332 6.11 -29.33 13.19
C ILE A 332 6.97 -30.27 12.31
N PHE A 333 6.33 -31.21 11.61
CA PHE A 333 6.98 -32.13 10.67
C PHE A 333 6.10 -32.30 9.44
N GLU A 334 6.64 -31.99 8.26
CA GLU A 334 5.89 -32.02 6.98
C GLU A 334 4.54 -31.28 7.08
N ASP A 335 4.57 -30.05 7.62
CA ASP A 335 3.41 -29.20 7.89
C ASP A 335 2.38 -29.77 8.88
N VAL A 336 2.67 -30.88 9.57
CA VAL A 336 1.79 -31.43 10.61
C VAL A 336 2.36 -31.11 11.98
N ILE A 337 1.51 -30.55 12.86
CA ILE A 337 1.90 -30.30 14.25
C ILE A 337 1.75 -31.58 15.07
N TYR A 338 2.80 -31.87 15.83
CA TYR A 338 2.84 -32.91 16.86
C TYR A 338 2.93 -32.25 18.24
N VAL A 339 2.21 -32.80 19.20
CA VAL A 339 2.17 -32.34 20.59
C VAL A 339 2.53 -33.48 21.53
N ASN A 340 3.29 -33.16 22.57
CA ASN A 340 3.65 -34.08 23.63
C ASN A 340 2.61 -33.97 24.75
N VAL A 341 1.84 -35.04 24.92
CA VAL A 341 0.85 -35.13 26.01
C VAL A 341 1.27 -36.31 26.89
N ASP A 342 1.62 -36.00 28.13
CA ASP A 342 2.05 -36.99 29.14
C ASP A 342 3.20 -37.91 28.66
N GLY A 343 4.19 -37.34 27.98
CA GLY A 343 5.36 -38.06 27.45
C GLY A 343 5.09 -38.84 26.15
N THR A 344 3.87 -38.76 25.61
CA THR A 344 3.51 -39.36 24.32
C THR A 344 3.37 -38.29 23.26
N CYS A 345 4.24 -38.34 22.25
CA CYS A 345 4.16 -37.44 21.11
C CYS A 345 3.17 -37.95 20.06
N GLY A 346 2.09 -37.20 19.87
CA GLY A 346 1.04 -37.52 18.91
C GLY A 346 0.76 -36.36 17.96
N LYS A 347 0.07 -36.63 16.85
CA LYS A 347 -0.49 -35.55 16.02
C LYS A 347 -1.46 -34.72 16.87
N LEU A 348 -1.44 -33.40 16.68
CA LEU A 348 -2.43 -32.52 17.29
C LEU A 348 -3.84 -33.02 16.95
N THR A 349 -4.67 -33.15 18.00
CA THR A 349 -6.06 -33.57 17.89
C THR A 349 -6.97 -32.40 18.25
N TYR A 350 -8.01 -32.16 17.45
CA TYR A 350 -8.92 -31.03 17.63
C TYR A 350 -10.35 -31.49 17.89
N THR A 351 -10.98 -31.00 18.95
CA THR A 351 -12.32 -31.46 19.36
C THR A 351 -13.46 -30.82 18.56
N GLY A 352 -13.21 -29.76 17.80
CA GLY A 352 -14.21 -29.08 16.97
C GLY A 352 -14.50 -29.78 15.64
N GLU A 353 -15.21 -29.10 14.73
CA GLU A 353 -15.54 -29.60 13.39
C GLU A 353 -14.29 -29.83 12.52
N THR A 354 -14.38 -30.63 11.44
CA THR A 354 -13.24 -30.98 10.57
C THR A 354 -12.78 -29.86 9.63
N ALA A 355 -13.32 -28.65 9.80
CA ALA A 355 -12.90 -27.46 9.05
C ALA A 355 -11.46 -27.05 9.42
N PRO A 356 -10.80 -26.23 8.59
CA PRO A 356 -9.61 -25.53 9.04
C PRO A 356 -9.92 -24.78 10.34
N ALA A 357 -9.14 -25.03 11.40
CA ALA A 357 -9.31 -24.34 12.68
C ALA A 357 -7.99 -23.71 13.10
N VAL A 358 -8.07 -22.58 13.80
CA VAL A 358 -6.90 -21.95 14.39
C VAL A 358 -6.62 -22.54 15.77
N VAL A 359 -5.39 -22.97 15.97
CA VAL A 359 -4.87 -23.52 17.22
C VAL A 359 -3.78 -22.61 17.77
N PHE A 360 -3.63 -22.58 19.10
CA PHE A 360 -2.80 -21.60 19.79
C PHE A 360 -1.74 -22.26 20.64
N PHE A 361 -0.62 -21.57 20.81
CA PHE A 361 0.48 -22.05 21.63
C PHE A 361 1.03 -20.94 22.52
N GLY A 362 1.22 -21.27 23.80
CA GLY A 362 1.98 -20.47 24.76
C GLY A 362 3.44 -20.89 24.78
N ARG A 363 4.36 -19.97 25.14
CA ARG A 363 5.79 -20.28 25.26
C ARG A 363 6.07 -20.94 26.62
N ASP A 364 6.72 -22.10 26.60
CA ASP A 364 7.27 -22.70 27.83
C ASP A 364 8.69 -22.17 28.04
N HIS A 365 8.85 -21.31 29.05
CA HIS A 365 10.14 -20.71 29.38
C HIS A 365 11.09 -21.67 30.14
N THR A 366 10.62 -22.86 30.54
CA THR A 366 11.45 -23.86 31.21
C THR A 366 12.30 -24.69 30.24
N LYS A 367 11.92 -24.72 28.96
CA LYS A 367 12.60 -25.44 27.88
C LYS A 367 12.97 -24.48 26.75
N ALA A 368 14.14 -24.66 26.15
CA ALA A 368 14.54 -23.86 25.00
C ALA A 368 13.60 -24.14 23.81
N ASN A 369 13.03 -23.09 23.22
CA ASN A 369 12.18 -23.17 22.01
C ASN A 369 10.96 -24.10 22.12
N SER A 370 10.45 -24.36 23.33
CA SER A 370 9.26 -25.17 23.55
C SER A 370 8.00 -24.32 23.63
N TYR A 371 6.90 -24.86 23.11
CA TYR A 371 5.60 -24.22 23.07
C TYR A 371 4.51 -25.20 23.41
N THR A 372 3.67 -24.86 24.39
CA THR A 372 2.57 -25.71 24.87
C THR A 372 1.29 -25.36 24.13
N TYR A 373 0.57 -26.38 23.65
CA TYR A 373 -0.76 -26.19 23.05
C TYR A 373 -1.75 -25.68 24.09
N VAL A 374 -2.51 -24.65 23.72
CA VAL A 374 -3.57 -24.06 24.55
C VAL A 374 -4.92 -24.29 23.86
N ALA A 375 -5.82 -25.01 24.53
CA ALA A 375 -7.15 -25.26 23.98
C ALA A 375 -7.94 -23.96 23.91
N ALA A 376 -8.80 -23.81 22.89
CA ALA A 376 -9.61 -22.60 22.71
C ALA A 376 -10.53 -22.31 23.92
N SER A 377 -10.96 -23.34 24.65
CA SER A 377 -11.74 -23.23 25.89
C SER A 377 -10.98 -22.58 27.05
N ASP A 378 -9.65 -22.60 26.99
CA ASP A 378 -8.76 -22.15 28.07
C ASP A 378 -8.20 -20.75 27.81
N ILE A 379 -8.63 -20.12 26.71
CA ILE A 379 -8.26 -18.76 26.34
C ILE A 379 -9.09 -17.76 27.16
N SER A 380 -8.39 -16.78 27.73
CA SER A 380 -8.91 -15.63 28.45
C SER A 380 -8.06 -14.41 28.12
N THR A 381 -8.47 -13.21 28.56
CA THR A 381 -7.67 -11.99 28.39
C THR A 381 -6.29 -12.05 29.09
N ASP A 382 -6.12 -12.96 30.06
CA ASP A 382 -4.85 -13.15 30.77
C ASP A 382 -3.99 -14.27 30.17
N THR A 383 -4.51 -15.01 29.20
CA THR A 383 -3.78 -16.11 28.55
C THR A 383 -2.66 -15.55 27.68
N THR A 384 -1.42 -15.95 27.98
CA THR A 384 -0.25 -15.52 27.21
C THR A 384 0.00 -16.49 26.05
N LEU A 385 -0.42 -16.08 24.86
CA LEU A 385 -0.19 -16.81 23.61
C LEU A 385 1.01 -16.20 22.87
N HIS A 386 1.72 -16.99 22.08
CA HIS A 386 2.85 -16.51 21.27
C HIS A 386 2.72 -16.90 19.79
N LEU A 387 2.13 -18.06 19.51
CA LEU A 387 1.96 -18.57 18.15
C LEU A 387 0.52 -19.01 17.92
N ALA A 388 0.08 -18.86 16.67
CA ALA A 388 -1.18 -19.40 16.17
C ALA A 388 -0.92 -20.13 14.85
N TYR A 389 -1.66 -21.21 14.61
CA TYR A 389 -1.58 -22.00 13.38
C TYR A 389 -2.97 -22.34 12.86
N LYS A 390 -3.18 -22.18 11.57
CA LYS A 390 -4.36 -22.66 10.84
C LYS A 390 -4.11 -24.11 10.44
N CYS A 391 -4.85 -25.05 11.02
CA CYS A 391 -4.68 -26.47 10.77
C CYS A 391 -5.91 -27.10 10.11
N THR A 392 -5.73 -27.99 9.16
CA THR A 392 -6.77 -28.91 8.66
C THR A 392 -6.70 -30.24 9.39
N PHE A 393 -7.86 -30.90 9.56
CA PHE A 393 -7.98 -32.14 10.32
C PHE A 393 -8.63 -33.25 9.49
N ASP A 394 -8.19 -34.48 9.68
CA ASP A 394 -8.83 -35.65 9.08
C ASP A 394 -10.15 -36.03 9.78
N GLY A 395 -10.84 -37.05 9.26
CA GLY A 395 -12.08 -37.55 9.86
C GLY A 395 -11.91 -38.12 11.28
N THR A 396 -10.68 -38.39 11.73
CA THR A 396 -10.33 -38.78 13.10
C THR A 396 -9.87 -37.60 13.95
N LYS A 397 -10.05 -36.37 13.45
CA LYS A 397 -9.70 -35.12 14.10
C LYS A 397 -8.21 -34.89 14.32
N LYS A 398 -7.35 -35.59 13.59
CA LYS A 398 -5.89 -35.41 13.66
C LYS A 398 -5.42 -34.44 12.59
N ALA A 399 -4.45 -33.58 12.94
CA ALA A 399 -3.90 -32.60 12.02
C ALA A 399 -3.30 -33.26 10.76
N THR A 400 -3.57 -32.66 9.61
CA THR A 400 -3.07 -33.10 8.29
C THR A 400 -2.20 -32.08 7.58
N ALA A 401 -2.40 -30.79 7.88
CA ALA A 401 -1.57 -29.68 7.42
C ALA A 401 -1.82 -28.48 8.34
N CYS A 402 -0.81 -27.68 8.61
CA CYS A 402 -0.84 -26.54 9.51
C CYS A 402 0.04 -25.43 8.94
N GLU A 403 -0.49 -24.22 8.95
CA GLU A 403 0.17 -23.02 8.44
C GLU A 403 0.19 -21.96 9.53
N LYS A 404 1.32 -21.28 9.73
CA LYS A 404 1.43 -20.27 10.78
C LYS A 404 0.50 -19.10 10.47
N VAL A 405 -0.29 -18.69 11.44
CA VAL A 405 -1.12 -17.48 11.38
C VAL A 405 -0.27 -16.30 11.81
N THR A 406 -0.07 -15.37 10.88
CA THR A 406 0.45 -14.03 11.16
C THR A 406 -0.67 -13.05 10.85
N GLY A 407 -1.30 -12.52 11.88
CA GLY A 407 -2.50 -11.70 11.75
C GLY A 407 -3.45 -11.91 12.91
N TYR A 408 -4.74 -12.03 12.60
CA TYR A 408 -5.81 -12.18 13.57
C TYR A 408 -6.41 -13.58 13.56
N ALA A 409 -6.81 -14.03 14.75
CA ALA A 409 -7.62 -15.22 14.94
C ALA A 409 -8.78 -14.90 15.88
N ILE A 410 -9.90 -15.58 15.68
CA ILE A 410 -11.17 -15.27 16.31
C ILE A 410 -11.74 -16.55 16.90
N THR A 411 -12.13 -16.48 18.17
CA THR A 411 -13.01 -17.49 18.79
C THR A 411 -14.38 -16.88 19.04
N ASP A 412 -15.29 -17.66 19.61
CA ASP A 412 -16.61 -17.17 20.00
C ASP A 412 -16.54 -15.99 20.97
N SER A 413 -15.53 -15.95 21.85
CA SER A 413 -15.42 -14.98 22.95
C SER A 413 -14.22 -14.03 22.86
N TYR A 414 -13.20 -14.36 22.07
CA TYR A 414 -11.93 -13.63 22.07
C TYR A 414 -11.38 -13.37 20.68
N LEU A 415 -10.59 -12.31 20.59
CA LEU A 415 -9.86 -11.85 19.43
C LEU A 415 -8.38 -11.88 19.76
N MET A 416 -7.60 -12.54 18.92
CA MET A 416 -6.17 -12.69 19.10
C MET A 416 -5.45 -12.02 17.94
N SER A 417 -4.44 -11.21 18.23
CA SER A 417 -3.51 -10.69 17.22
C SER A 417 -2.14 -11.28 17.47
N CYS A 418 -1.61 -12.05 16.52
CA CYS A 418 -0.35 -12.76 16.62
C CYS A 418 0.57 -12.31 15.47
N SER A 419 1.70 -11.66 15.80
CA SER A 419 2.72 -11.27 14.83
C SER A 419 3.61 -12.44 14.39
N GLY A 420 3.68 -13.50 15.21
CA GLY A 420 4.58 -14.64 14.97
C GLY A 420 6.07 -14.29 15.10
N LEU A 421 6.41 -13.18 15.75
CA LEU A 421 7.77 -12.72 16.00
C LEU A 421 8.31 -13.21 17.35
N GLU A 422 9.63 -13.43 17.43
CA GLU A 422 10.27 -13.84 18.67
C GLU A 422 10.10 -12.78 19.76
N GLY A 423 9.75 -13.21 20.97
CA GLY A 423 9.58 -12.31 22.11
C GLY A 423 8.27 -11.54 22.09
N ASP A 424 7.48 -11.65 21.02
CA ASP A 424 6.15 -11.08 20.95
C ASP A 424 5.08 -12.05 21.45
N ALA A 425 4.28 -11.60 22.40
CA ALA A 425 3.08 -12.31 22.81
C ALA A 425 1.89 -11.81 21.97
N CYS A 426 1.03 -12.73 21.56
CA CYS A 426 -0.23 -12.37 20.94
C CYS A 426 -1.07 -11.54 21.91
N THR A 427 -1.73 -10.50 21.42
CA THR A 427 -2.68 -9.75 22.23
C THR A 427 -4.01 -10.49 22.25
N VAL A 428 -4.55 -10.81 23.43
CA VAL A 428 -5.87 -11.44 23.59
C VAL A 428 -6.85 -10.40 24.13
N GLN A 429 -7.94 -10.18 23.41
CA GLN A 429 -8.99 -9.23 23.79
C GLN A 429 -10.34 -9.94 23.81
N ALA A 430 -11.20 -9.60 24.77
CA ALA A 430 -12.59 -10.04 24.75
C ALA A 430 -13.31 -9.41 23.54
N LYS A 431 -14.16 -10.19 22.88
CA LYS A 431 -14.99 -9.70 21.79
C LYS A 431 -16.00 -8.68 22.32
N GLY A 432 -15.97 -7.48 21.78
CA GLY A 432 -16.87 -6.38 22.12
C GLY A 432 -18.16 -6.35 21.29
N SER A 433 -18.86 -5.23 21.34
CA SER A 433 -19.98 -4.89 20.43
C SER A 433 -19.46 -4.21 19.16
N ASP A 434 -20.04 -4.52 17.99
CA ASP A 434 -19.62 -4.00 16.68
C ASP A 434 -19.38 -2.49 16.70
N ALA A 435 -18.11 -2.09 16.60
CA ALA A 435 -17.70 -0.70 16.65
C ALA A 435 -17.63 -0.12 15.23
N THR A 436 -17.74 1.20 15.08
CA THR A 436 -17.50 1.85 13.80
C THR A 436 -15.99 1.91 13.54
N CYS A 437 -15.58 1.67 12.29
CA CYS A 437 -14.20 1.89 11.90
C CYS A 437 -13.92 3.39 11.89
N THR A 438 -12.92 3.81 12.64
CA THR A 438 -12.60 5.24 12.81
C THR A 438 -11.27 5.58 12.17
N THR A 439 -10.25 4.76 12.37
CA THR A 439 -8.88 4.97 11.85
C THR A 439 -8.15 3.65 11.70
N GLY A 440 -7.05 3.66 10.94
CA GLY A 440 -6.17 2.51 10.72
C GLY A 440 -6.61 1.60 9.57
N GLU A 441 -5.67 0.83 9.06
CA GLU A 441 -5.86 -0.08 7.94
C GLU A 441 -5.57 -1.49 8.40
N GLY A 442 -6.41 -2.45 8.01
CA GLY A 442 -6.24 -3.84 8.40
C GLY A 442 -6.53 -4.14 9.87
N LEU A 443 -7.00 -3.18 10.67
CA LEU A 443 -7.26 -3.38 12.10
C LEU A 443 -8.52 -4.22 12.31
N LEU A 444 -8.45 -5.24 13.17
CA LEU A 444 -9.63 -6.02 13.52
C LEU A 444 -10.62 -5.16 14.32
N ASN A 445 -11.86 -5.11 13.85
CA ASN A 445 -12.94 -4.45 14.57
C ASN A 445 -13.30 -5.29 15.80
N THR A 446 -13.01 -4.78 16.99
CA THR A 446 -13.16 -5.54 18.25
C THR A 446 -14.57 -6.05 18.50
N GLY A 447 -15.56 -5.46 17.84
CA GLY A 447 -16.95 -5.80 18.00
C GLY A 447 -17.60 -6.64 16.90
N GLY A 448 -16.92 -6.75 15.76
CA GLY A 448 -17.45 -7.38 14.55
C GLY A 448 -16.48 -8.41 14.00
N ALA A 449 -16.99 -9.39 13.25
CA ALA A 449 -16.13 -10.25 12.45
C ALA A 449 -15.71 -9.48 11.18
N SER A 450 -14.94 -8.39 11.32
CA SER A 450 -14.54 -7.52 10.21
C SER A 450 -13.21 -6.82 10.44
N LEU A 451 -12.57 -6.42 9.35
CA LEU A 451 -11.38 -5.57 9.34
C LEU A 451 -11.75 -4.12 8.99
N CYS A 452 -11.05 -3.17 9.58
CA CYS A 452 -11.19 -1.74 9.36
C CYS A 452 -10.12 -1.22 8.40
N PHE A 453 -10.55 -0.45 7.40
CA PHE A 453 -9.69 0.29 6.48
C PHE A 453 -10.17 1.75 6.44
N GLY A 454 -9.59 2.59 7.29
CA GLY A 454 -10.10 3.92 7.58
C GLY A 454 -11.50 3.85 8.18
N SER A 455 -12.49 4.40 7.48
CA SER A 455 -13.91 4.30 7.84
C SER A 455 -14.61 3.07 7.22
N ARG A 456 -13.96 2.35 6.31
CA ARG A 456 -14.54 1.20 5.61
C ARG A 456 -14.41 -0.07 6.45
N LYS A 457 -15.46 -0.89 6.42
CA LYS A 457 -15.49 -2.25 6.99
C LYS A 457 -15.36 -3.28 5.89
N VAL A 458 -14.56 -4.31 6.14
CA VAL A 458 -14.50 -5.51 5.32
C VAL A 458 -14.83 -6.71 6.19
N ASP A 459 -16.04 -7.25 6.01
CA ASP A 459 -16.51 -8.39 6.78
C ASP A 459 -15.73 -9.67 6.43
N LEU A 460 -15.46 -10.45 7.46
CA LEU A 460 -14.99 -11.82 7.38
C LEU A 460 -16.15 -12.70 6.88
N PRO A 461 -15.85 -13.77 6.12
CA PRO A 461 -16.88 -14.72 5.70
C PRO A 461 -17.68 -15.28 6.88
N THR A 462 -19.02 -15.33 6.76
CA THR A 462 -19.90 -15.87 7.82
C THR A 462 -20.01 -17.39 7.79
N ALA A 463 -19.73 -17.99 6.64
CA ALA A 463 -19.74 -19.42 6.38
C ALA A 463 -18.33 -19.96 6.09
N GLU A 464 -18.21 -21.26 5.87
CA GLU A 464 -16.98 -21.90 5.36
C GLU A 464 -16.66 -21.36 3.95
N GLY A 465 -15.92 -20.26 3.92
CA GLY A 465 -15.51 -19.57 2.71
C GLY A 465 -14.23 -18.81 2.98
N ILE A 466 -13.40 -18.71 1.95
CA ILE A 466 -12.19 -17.90 1.96
C ILE A 466 -12.44 -16.69 1.08
N LYS A 467 -12.12 -15.51 1.59
CA LYS A 467 -12.08 -14.25 0.86
C LYS A 467 -10.66 -13.72 0.91
N TYR A 468 -10.16 -13.17 -0.18
CA TYR A 468 -8.86 -12.50 -0.19
C TYR A 468 -9.04 -10.99 -0.16
N VAL A 469 -8.10 -10.28 0.46
CA VAL A 469 -8.04 -8.82 0.52
C VAL A 469 -6.60 -8.38 0.33
N ALA A 470 -6.38 -7.23 -0.31
CA ALA A 470 -5.07 -6.61 -0.35
C ALA A 470 -5.16 -5.12 0.01
N PHE A 471 -4.09 -4.59 0.61
CA PHE A 471 -3.94 -3.16 0.87
C PHE A 471 -2.45 -2.78 0.89
N LYS A 472 -2.15 -1.51 0.66
CA LYS A 472 -0.82 -0.95 0.91
C LYS A 472 -0.83 -0.29 2.29
N ALA A 473 -0.03 -0.81 3.21
CA ALA A 473 -0.03 -0.32 4.58
C ALA A 473 0.45 1.15 4.63
N THR A 474 -0.32 2.07 5.20
CA THR A 474 0.12 3.47 5.40
C THR A 474 0.98 3.68 6.64
N GLN A 475 0.96 2.71 7.54
CA GLN A 475 1.77 2.65 8.76
C GLN A 475 2.29 1.23 8.97
N ASP A 476 3.22 1.04 9.90
CA ASP A 476 3.64 -0.29 10.31
C ASP A 476 2.44 -1.08 10.86
N HIS A 477 2.35 -2.36 10.48
CA HIS A 477 1.26 -3.24 10.84
C HIS A 477 1.80 -4.50 11.48
N GLU A 478 1.87 -4.51 12.80
CA GLU A 478 2.63 -5.51 13.55
C GLU A 478 1.93 -6.86 13.59
N ALA A 479 0.59 -6.86 13.60
CA ALA A 479 -0.21 -8.09 13.43
C ALA A 479 0.15 -8.83 12.14
N PHE A 480 0.47 -8.10 11.08
CA PHE A 480 0.79 -8.64 9.75
C PHE A 480 2.28 -8.58 9.44
N THR A 481 3.12 -8.18 10.40
CA THR A 481 4.57 -7.98 10.20
C THR A 481 4.94 -7.17 8.95
N ALA A 482 4.11 -6.20 8.60
CA ALA A 482 4.30 -5.38 7.40
C ALA A 482 4.76 -3.97 7.78
N ALA A 483 5.82 -3.48 7.12
CA ALA A 483 6.26 -2.10 7.29
C ALA A 483 5.38 -1.13 6.49
N ALA A 484 5.37 0.14 6.87
CA ALA A 484 4.72 1.21 6.13
C ALA A 484 5.18 1.22 4.65
N GLY A 485 4.23 1.43 3.75
CA GLY A 485 4.40 1.41 2.31
C GLY A 485 4.44 0.01 1.67
N LYS A 486 4.46 -1.08 2.44
CA LYS A 486 4.46 -2.45 1.91
C LYS A 486 3.05 -2.93 1.57
N LEU A 487 2.97 -3.80 0.56
CA LEU A 487 1.74 -4.49 0.19
C LEU A 487 1.48 -5.63 1.19
N VAL A 488 0.24 -5.72 1.64
CA VAL A 488 -0.24 -6.80 2.52
C VAL A 488 -1.38 -7.49 1.81
N MET A 489 -1.27 -8.82 1.67
CA MET A 489 -2.33 -9.67 1.14
C MET A 489 -2.81 -10.60 2.25
N LEU A 490 -4.13 -10.59 2.49
CA LEU A 490 -4.78 -11.32 3.57
C LEU A 490 -5.68 -12.43 3.02
N GLU A 491 -5.61 -13.58 3.66
CA GLU A 491 -6.63 -14.63 3.61
C GLU A 491 -7.62 -14.40 4.76
N LEU A 492 -8.88 -14.19 4.43
CA LEU A 492 -9.97 -14.00 5.37
C LEU A 492 -10.86 -15.25 5.37
N ALA A 493 -11.09 -15.80 6.55
CA ALA A 493 -12.11 -16.79 6.80
C ALA A 493 -12.93 -16.38 8.03
N LYS A 494 -13.93 -17.18 8.38
CA LYS A 494 -14.78 -16.92 9.54
C LYS A 494 -14.01 -16.67 10.84
N ASP A 495 -12.94 -17.43 11.05
CA ASP A 495 -12.22 -17.48 12.33
C ASP A 495 -10.82 -16.86 12.27
N TYR A 496 -10.40 -16.26 11.15
CA TYR A 496 -9.10 -15.62 11.03
C TYR A 496 -8.99 -14.61 9.88
N ALA A 497 -8.01 -13.73 10.01
CA ALA A 497 -7.48 -12.89 8.95
C ALA A 497 -5.95 -12.97 9.01
N MET A 498 -5.30 -13.62 8.05
CA MET A 498 -3.85 -13.86 8.11
C MET A 498 -3.14 -13.43 6.85
N VAL A 499 -1.89 -13.01 6.97
CA VAL A 499 -1.00 -12.75 5.83
C VAL A 499 -0.78 -14.03 5.04
N MET A 500 -0.86 -13.91 3.72
CA MET A 500 -0.55 -15.01 2.84
C MET A 500 0.91 -14.98 2.39
N ASN A 501 1.61 -16.09 2.61
CA ASN A 501 2.93 -16.31 2.05
C ASN A 501 2.89 -17.13 0.74
N ALA A 502 1.78 -17.83 0.48
CA ALA A 502 1.56 -18.60 -0.75
C ALA A 502 0.10 -18.51 -1.19
N TYR A 503 -0.13 -18.30 -2.49
CA TYR A 503 -1.48 -18.28 -3.04
C TYR A 503 -1.91 -19.69 -3.43
N LYS A 504 -2.84 -20.27 -2.68
CA LYS A 504 -3.44 -21.58 -3.00
C LYS A 504 -4.56 -21.37 -4.00
N VAL A 505 -4.27 -21.59 -5.29
CA VAL A 505 -5.32 -21.69 -6.29
C VAL A 505 -6.19 -22.88 -5.89
N ASN A 506 -7.47 -22.64 -5.59
CA ASN A 506 -8.43 -23.71 -5.33
C ASN A 506 -8.60 -24.51 -6.61
N GLY A 507 -7.71 -25.49 -6.84
CA GLY A 507 -7.83 -26.43 -7.93
C GLY A 507 -9.16 -27.14 -7.77
N GLY A 508 -10.12 -26.80 -8.63
CA GLY A 508 -11.44 -27.40 -8.64
C GLY A 508 -11.29 -28.91 -8.54
N LYS A 509 -11.91 -29.51 -7.54
CA LYS A 509 -11.85 -30.95 -7.28
C LYS A 509 -12.33 -31.66 -8.55
N VAL A 510 -11.41 -32.23 -9.32
CA VAL A 510 -11.78 -32.97 -10.53
C VAL A 510 -12.48 -34.24 -10.06
N ASN A 511 -13.82 -34.22 -10.07
CA ASN A 511 -14.61 -35.40 -9.77
C ASN A 511 -14.29 -36.45 -10.83
N GLY A 512 -13.41 -37.40 -10.47
CA GLY A 512 -13.14 -38.58 -11.27
C GLY A 512 -14.41 -39.40 -11.39
N GLY A 513 -15.26 -39.04 -12.36
CA GLY A 513 -16.42 -39.81 -12.73
C GLY A 513 -15.98 -41.24 -13.04
N LYS A 514 -16.73 -42.23 -12.54
CA LYS A 514 -16.52 -43.65 -12.79
C LYS A 514 -16.25 -43.87 -14.29
N VAL A 515 -14.99 -44.07 -14.66
CA VAL A 515 -14.64 -44.42 -16.04
C VAL A 515 -15.14 -45.85 -16.25
N LYS A 516 -16.30 -46.00 -16.89
CA LYS A 516 -16.72 -47.30 -17.41
C LYS A 516 -15.69 -47.68 -18.46
N GLY A 517 -14.94 -48.76 -18.21
CA GLY A 517 -13.97 -49.29 -19.16
C GLY A 517 -14.64 -49.63 -20.49
N GLY A 518 -14.65 -48.67 -21.41
CA GLY A 518 -14.92 -48.91 -22.82
C GLY A 518 -13.72 -49.67 -23.38
N GLY A 519 -13.98 -50.80 -24.03
CA GLY A 519 -12.94 -51.67 -24.57
C GLY A 519 -11.93 -50.91 -25.42
N VAL A 520 -10.69 -50.92 -24.98
CA VAL A 520 -9.56 -50.38 -25.75
C VAL A 520 -9.34 -51.31 -26.93
N LYS A 521 -9.67 -50.85 -28.15
CA LYS A 521 -9.21 -51.54 -29.37
C LYS A 521 -7.71 -51.38 -29.44
N GLY A 522 -6.97 -52.43 -29.07
CA GLY A 522 -5.52 -52.47 -29.20
C GLY A 522 -5.12 -52.28 -30.67
N GLY A 523 -4.50 -51.13 -30.96
CA GLY A 523 -3.67 -50.97 -32.15
C GLY A 523 -2.46 -51.91 -32.03
N GLY A 524 -2.14 -52.58 -33.12
CA GLY A 524 -1.18 -53.69 -33.16
C GLY A 524 0.17 -53.33 -32.57
N VAL A 525 0.56 -54.09 -31.54
CA VAL A 525 1.92 -54.12 -31.03
C VAL A 525 2.66 -55.23 -31.79
N ASN A 526 3.53 -54.85 -32.71
CA ASN A 526 4.48 -55.77 -33.33
C ASN A 526 5.62 -56.01 -32.35
N GLY A 527 5.80 -57.25 -31.89
CA GLY A 527 7.05 -57.69 -31.27
C GLY A 527 6.91 -58.69 -30.14
N VAL A 528 7.27 -59.93 -30.47
CA VAL A 528 7.71 -61.03 -29.58
C VAL A 528 6.59 -61.77 -28.83
N GLY A 529 6.54 -63.08 -29.07
CA GLY A 529 5.47 -63.98 -28.65
C GLY A 529 5.26 -64.02 -27.14
N VAL A 530 4.02 -63.77 -26.73
CA VAL A 530 3.51 -64.11 -25.41
C VAL A 530 2.41 -65.15 -25.60
N ASN A 531 2.61 -66.32 -24.98
CA ASN A 531 1.69 -67.45 -25.04
C ASN A 531 0.28 -67.06 -24.61
N ARG A 532 -0.73 -67.56 -25.34
CA ARG A 532 -2.16 -67.38 -25.07
C ARG A 532 -2.56 -68.05 -23.75
N GLY A 533 -2.39 -67.34 -22.64
CA GLY A 533 -3.04 -67.64 -21.37
C GLY A 533 -4.34 -66.83 -21.24
N LYS A 534 -5.48 -67.51 -21.01
CA LYS A 534 -6.71 -66.86 -20.55
C LYS A 534 -6.42 -66.13 -19.23
N VAL A 535 -6.48 -64.81 -19.23
CA VAL A 535 -6.45 -64.01 -18.01
C VAL A 535 -7.88 -63.95 -17.47
N ASN A 536 -8.19 -64.77 -16.46
CA ASN A 536 -9.44 -64.64 -15.71
C ASN A 536 -9.44 -63.31 -14.97
N GLY A 537 -10.58 -62.61 -14.96
CA GLY A 537 -10.79 -61.32 -14.32
C GLY A 537 -10.45 -61.35 -12.83
N GLY A 538 -9.21 -60.99 -12.51
CA GLY A 538 -8.80 -60.66 -11.16
C GLY A 538 -9.37 -59.29 -10.80
N LYS A 539 -10.06 -59.24 -9.66
CA LYS A 539 -10.47 -58.02 -8.99
C LYS A 539 -9.21 -57.19 -8.72
N VAL A 540 -8.97 -56.16 -9.52
CA VAL A 540 -7.85 -55.25 -9.28
C VAL A 540 -8.22 -54.43 -8.04
N ASN A 541 -7.60 -54.74 -6.89
CA ASN A 541 -7.68 -53.86 -5.74
C ASN A 541 -7.14 -52.51 -6.20
N GLY A 542 -7.99 -51.48 -6.19
CA GLY A 542 -7.60 -50.12 -6.50
C GLY A 542 -6.52 -49.69 -5.52
N GLY A 543 -5.26 -49.84 -5.93
CA GLY A 543 -4.16 -49.13 -5.31
C GLY A 543 -4.55 -47.66 -5.33
N LYS A 544 -4.51 -47.03 -4.15
CA LYS A 544 -4.71 -45.59 -3.97
C LYS A 544 -3.69 -44.91 -4.87
N VAL A 545 -4.11 -44.52 -6.07
CA VAL A 545 -3.29 -43.68 -6.94
C VAL A 545 -3.29 -42.33 -6.24
N ASN A 546 -2.19 -42.01 -5.57
CA ASN A 546 -1.92 -40.63 -5.17
C ASN A 546 -1.83 -39.86 -6.48
N GLY A 547 -2.94 -39.29 -6.90
CA GLY A 547 -2.96 -38.32 -7.98
C GLY A 547 -2.03 -37.20 -7.54
N VAL A 548 -0.86 -37.15 -8.14
CA VAL A 548 -0.06 -35.93 -8.19
C VAL A 548 -1.01 -34.92 -8.84
N GLY A 549 -1.61 -34.05 -8.02
CA GLY A 549 -2.41 -32.94 -8.51
C GLY A 549 -1.56 -32.22 -9.52
N GLY A 550 -2.03 -32.10 -10.76
CA GLY A 550 -1.33 -31.33 -11.78
C GLY A 550 -1.05 -29.96 -11.22
N THR A 551 0.22 -29.69 -10.92
CA THR A 551 0.71 -28.38 -10.52
C THR A 551 0.45 -27.46 -11.70
N VAL A 552 -0.57 -26.62 -11.57
CA VAL A 552 -0.78 -25.50 -12.49
C VAL A 552 0.39 -24.56 -12.25
N THR A 553 1.45 -24.67 -13.05
CA THR A 553 2.66 -23.83 -13.01
C THR A 553 2.46 -22.50 -13.71
N GLU A 554 1.22 -22.02 -13.86
CA GLU A 554 0.99 -20.75 -14.55
C GLU A 554 1.10 -19.60 -13.55
N ASP A 555 2.05 -18.73 -13.81
CA ASP A 555 2.13 -17.43 -13.16
C ASP A 555 0.82 -16.69 -13.42
N ALA A 556 0.22 -16.16 -12.35
CA ALA A 556 -1.07 -15.48 -12.42
C ALA A 556 -0.90 -14.00 -12.05
N THR A 557 -1.57 -13.11 -12.79
CA THR A 557 -1.74 -11.71 -12.38
C THR A 557 -3.15 -11.54 -11.87
N LEU A 558 -3.29 -11.13 -10.61
CA LEU A 558 -4.55 -10.83 -9.95
C LEU A 558 -4.61 -9.34 -9.61
N TYR A 559 -5.80 -8.77 -9.63
CA TYR A 559 -6.03 -7.40 -9.21
C TYR A 559 -6.94 -7.37 -7.99
N PHE A 560 -6.65 -6.44 -7.08
CA PHE A 560 -7.43 -6.22 -5.86
C PHE A 560 -7.76 -4.74 -5.76
N VAL A 561 -8.92 -4.43 -5.21
CA VAL A 561 -9.19 -3.08 -4.72
C VAL A 561 -8.22 -2.80 -3.57
N ASN A 562 -7.51 -1.67 -3.60
CA ASN A 562 -6.72 -1.24 -2.46
C ASN A 562 -7.67 -0.82 -1.35
N GLU A 563 -7.93 -1.71 -0.39
CA GLU A 563 -8.94 -1.47 0.63
C GLU A 563 -8.64 -0.24 1.50
N ALA A 564 -7.36 0.12 1.66
CA ALA A 564 -6.90 1.33 2.35
C ALA A 564 -7.22 2.63 1.60
N ASN A 565 -7.20 2.61 0.26
CA ASN A 565 -7.41 3.79 -0.56
C ASN A 565 -8.14 3.42 -1.86
N PRO A 566 -9.42 3.04 -1.82
CA PRO A 566 -10.12 2.53 -2.99
C PRO A 566 -10.53 3.62 -3.98
N THR A 567 -10.40 4.89 -3.61
CA THR A 567 -10.90 6.04 -4.37
C THR A 567 -9.88 6.60 -5.35
N ILE A 568 -10.35 6.92 -6.55
CA ILE A 568 -9.61 7.66 -7.57
C ILE A 568 -9.83 9.14 -7.32
N GLY A 569 -8.81 9.81 -6.79
CA GLY A 569 -8.78 11.26 -6.69
C GLY A 569 -8.75 11.92 -8.07
N GLU A 570 -9.09 13.22 -8.11
CA GLU A 570 -8.91 14.00 -9.34
C GLU A 570 -7.41 14.14 -9.69
N ASP A 571 -6.54 14.15 -8.69
CA ASP A 571 -5.08 14.14 -8.87
C ASP A 571 -4.58 12.83 -9.48
N SER A 572 -3.46 12.86 -10.19
CA SER A 572 -2.87 11.70 -10.87
C SER A 572 -2.15 10.72 -9.94
N LEU A 573 -2.32 10.79 -8.62
CA LEU A 573 -1.51 10.05 -7.65
C LEU A 573 -2.29 9.02 -6.84
N SER A 574 -3.62 8.93 -7.00
CA SER A 574 -4.42 7.91 -6.31
C SER A 574 -4.01 6.48 -6.70
N GLU A 575 -3.94 5.59 -5.70
CA GLU A 575 -3.51 4.19 -5.81
C GLU A 575 -4.68 3.22 -5.49
N PRO A 576 -5.76 3.21 -6.28
CA PRO A 576 -7.00 2.50 -5.96
C PRO A 576 -6.95 0.97 -6.11
N LEU A 577 -5.90 0.46 -6.77
CA LEU A 577 -5.77 -0.94 -7.14
C LEU A 577 -4.40 -1.48 -6.75
N ILE A 578 -4.37 -2.77 -6.45
CA ILE A 578 -3.16 -3.54 -6.21
C ILE A 578 -3.10 -4.67 -7.22
N LYS A 579 -2.02 -4.71 -7.99
CA LYS A 579 -1.63 -5.82 -8.85
C LYS A 579 -0.79 -6.79 -8.01
N ILE A 580 -1.25 -8.03 -7.90
CA ILE A 580 -0.49 -9.12 -7.30
C ILE A 580 -0.07 -10.09 -8.40
N ILE A 581 1.24 -10.32 -8.51
CA ILE A 581 1.79 -11.37 -9.37
C ILE A 581 2.09 -12.57 -8.49
N ILE A 582 1.58 -13.73 -8.91
CA ILE A 582 1.86 -15.01 -8.27
C ILE A 582 2.81 -15.75 -9.20
N ALA A 583 4.02 -15.99 -8.75
CA ALA A 583 5.02 -16.77 -9.46
C ALA A 583 5.31 -18.05 -8.67
N SER A 584 5.17 -19.22 -9.31
CA SER A 584 5.40 -20.52 -8.65
C SER A 584 4.63 -20.70 -7.31
N HIS A 585 3.38 -20.25 -7.25
CA HIS A 585 2.50 -20.26 -6.07
C HIS A 585 2.87 -19.33 -4.92
N VAL A 586 3.87 -18.46 -5.10
CA VAL A 586 4.30 -17.46 -4.11
C VAL A 586 3.97 -16.07 -4.64
N VAL A 587 3.61 -15.15 -3.73
CA VAL A 587 3.41 -13.74 -4.11
C VAL A 587 4.77 -13.13 -4.46
N ASP A 588 4.92 -12.71 -5.71
CA ASP A 588 6.09 -12.00 -6.20
C ASP A 588 5.97 -10.53 -5.79
N THR A 589 6.49 -10.20 -4.62
CA THR A 589 6.42 -8.85 -4.04
C THR A 589 7.18 -7.81 -4.86
N ASP A 590 8.15 -8.22 -5.67
CA ASP A 590 9.01 -7.31 -6.44
C ASP A 590 8.30 -6.85 -7.72
N ASN A 591 7.48 -7.73 -8.32
CA ASN A 591 6.68 -7.40 -9.49
C ASN A 591 5.21 -7.08 -9.18
N SER A 592 4.79 -7.25 -7.91
CA SER A 592 3.50 -6.76 -7.40
C SER A 592 3.60 -5.27 -7.07
N GLY A 593 2.50 -4.54 -7.22
CA GLY A 593 2.52 -3.09 -7.09
C GLY A 593 1.14 -2.48 -6.99
N VAL A 594 1.09 -1.23 -6.55
CA VAL A 594 -0.10 -0.39 -6.71
C VAL A 594 -0.22 0.09 -8.16
N ILE A 595 -1.44 0.19 -8.66
CA ILE A 595 -1.71 0.76 -9.98
C ILE A 595 -2.29 2.15 -9.78
N VAL A 596 -1.59 3.16 -10.30
CA VAL A 596 -2.01 4.55 -10.22
C VAL A 596 -3.14 4.78 -11.22
N LYS A 597 -4.31 5.23 -10.73
CA LYS A 597 -5.57 5.45 -11.48
C LYS A 597 -6.16 4.28 -12.25
N GLY A 598 -5.41 3.21 -12.51
CA GLY A 598 -5.87 2.09 -13.32
C GLY A 598 -6.24 2.50 -14.75
N ASP A 599 -5.47 3.38 -15.39
CA ASP A 599 -5.73 3.88 -16.76
C ASP A 599 -7.13 4.50 -16.98
N VAL A 600 -7.84 4.82 -15.90
CA VAL A 600 -9.17 5.41 -15.96
C VAL A 600 -9.10 6.79 -16.60
N THR A 601 -10.01 7.05 -17.53
CA THR A 601 -10.22 8.36 -18.15
C THR A 601 -11.61 8.88 -17.78
N PRO A 602 -11.84 10.22 -17.82
CA PRO A 602 -13.17 10.76 -17.69
C PRO A 602 -14.15 10.04 -18.63
N ASP A 603 -15.32 9.67 -18.12
CA ASP A 603 -16.42 8.99 -18.82
C ASP A 603 -16.21 7.52 -19.24
N THR A 604 -15.04 6.93 -19.01
CA THR A 604 -14.77 5.52 -19.37
C THR A 604 -14.28 4.71 -18.17
N PRO A 605 -15.14 3.86 -17.58
CA PRO A 605 -14.69 2.92 -16.56
C PRO A 605 -13.72 1.89 -17.14
N THR A 606 -12.82 1.42 -16.28
CA THR A 606 -11.87 0.33 -16.59
C THR A 606 -12.21 -0.91 -15.78
N TYR A 607 -11.90 -2.07 -16.33
CA TYR A 607 -12.27 -3.36 -15.77
C TYR A 607 -11.06 -4.26 -15.55
N TYR A 608 -11.02 -4.94 -14.41
CA TYR A 608 -9.95 -5.85 -14.02
C TYR A 608 -10.52 -7.16 -13.48
N LEU A 609 -9.81 -8.27 -13.70
CA LEU A 609 -10.15 -9.51 -13.01
C LEU A 609 -9.90 -9.38 -11.52
N ASP A 610 -10.92 -9.67 -10.74
CA ASP A 610 -10.85 -9.59 -9.30
C ASP A 610 -10.20 -10.84 -8.67
N GLY A 611 -9.13 -10.64 -7.91
CA GLY A 611 -8.46 -11.69 -7.17
C GLY A 611 -9.20 -12.12 -5.89
N THR A 612 -10.19 -11.34 -5.42
CA THR A 612 -10.98 -11.66 -4.23
C THR A 612 -11.97 -12.79 -4.46
N SER A 613 -12.49 -12.92 -5.67
CA SER A 613 -13.49 -13.92 -6.06
C SER A 613 -13.40 -14.16 -7.57
N PRO A 614 -13.41 -15.44 -8.02
CA PRO A 614 -13.40 -15.74 -9.44
C PRO A 614 -14.72 -15.35 -10.11
N LYS A 615 -15.74 -14.88 -9.39
CA LYS A 615 -17.01 -14.38 -9.97
C LYS A 615 -17.04 -12.87 -10.18
N ASN A 616 -16.01 -12.18 -9.69
CA ASN A 616 -16.04 -10.73 -9.59
C ASN A 616 -15.18 -10.08 -10.68
N VAL A 617 -15.56 -8.85 -11.05
CA VAL A 617 -14.75 -7.94 -11.85
C VAL A 617 -14.65 -6.64 -11.07
N ILE A 618 -13.45 -6.07 -11.00
CA ILE A 618 -13.25 -4.76 -10.40
C ILE A 618 -13.56 -3.70 -11.45
N THR A 619 -14.45 -2.78 -11.11
CA THR A 619 -14.81 -1.63 -11.93
C THR A 619 -14.25 -0.37 -11.28
N CYS A 620 -13.50 0.43 -12.05
CA CYS A 620 -12.95 1.70 -11.58
C CYS A 620 -13.48 2.86 -12.40
N GLN A 621 -13.97 3.91 -11.73
CA GLN A 621 -14.54 5.09 -12.37
C GLN A 621 -13.77 6.36 -11.96
N TRP A 622 -13.62 7.30 -12.89
CA TRP A 622 -12.91 8.55 -12.64
C TRP A 622 -13.63 9.37 -11.56
N GLY A 623 -12.89 9.82 -10.55
CA GLY A 623 -13.47 10.55 -9.41
C GLY A 623 -14.33 9.68 -8.48
N GLY A 624 -14.34 8.36 -8.66
CA GLY A 624 -15.10 7.39 -7.88
C GLY A 624 -14.21 6.33 -7.22
N ALA A 625 -14.82 5.35 -6.56
CA ALA A 625 -14.12 4.20 -6.01
C ALA A 625 -13.93 3.10 -7.07
N CYS A 626 -12.86 2.32 -6.93
CA CYS A 626 -12.77 0.99 -7.50
C CYS A 626 -13.59 0.04 -6.64
N GLU A 627 -14.54 -0.67 -7.26
CA GLU A 627 -15.47 -1.57 -6.58
C GLU A 627 -15.42 -2.97 -7.19
N SER A 628 -15.46 -3.96 -6.32
CA SER A 628 -15.60 -5.37 -6.67
C SER A 628 -17.07 -5.70 -6.88
N HIS A 629 -17.45 -6.16 -8.08
CA HIS A 629 -18.82 -6.55 -8.39
C HIS A 629 -18.90 -8.02 -8.79
N ASP A 630 -19.82 -8.77 -8.18
CA ASP A 630 -20.21 -10.10 -8.65
C ASP A 630 -21.12 -9.95 -9.87
N TYR A 631 -20.60 -10.35 -11.04
CA TYR A 631 -21.33 -10.28 -12.30
C TYR A 631 -21.93 -11.63 -12.73
N ILE A 632 -21.86 -12.66 -11.88
CA ILE A 632 -22.29 -14.02 -12.21
C ILE A 632 -23.50 -14.45 -11.39
N SER A 633 -23.57 -14.11 -10.10
CA SER A 633 -24.62 -14.63 -9.23
C SER A 633 -26.04 -14.18 -9.60
N ASP A 634 -26.18 -13.12 -10.40
CA ASP A 634 -27.46 -12.66 -10.97
C ASP A 634 -27.75 -13.23 -12.38
N LEU A 635 -26.82 -13.97 -12.97
CA LEU A 635 -27.02 -14.63 -14.26
C LEU A 635 -27.85 -15.92 -14.08
N PRO A 636 -28.79 -16.21 -14.99
CA PRO A 636 -29.53 -17.46 -14.96
C PRO A 636 -28.58 -18.67 -15.07
N GLU A 637 -28.79 -19.71 -14.26
CA GLU A 637 -27.98 -20.95 -14.29
C GLU A 637 -28.09 -21.73 -15.63
N THR A 638 -29.03 -21.36 -16.50
CA THR A 638 -29.28 -22.05 -17.77
C THR A 638 -28.29 -21.62 -18.86
N THR A 639 -27.91 -22.52 -19.78
CA THR A 639 -26.96 -22.28 -20.88
C THR A 639 -27.56 -21.51 -22.08
N GLY A 640 -28.43 -20.53 -21.84
CA GLY A 640 -29.08 -19.72 -22.88
C GLY A 640 -28.25 -18.52 -23.36
N ALA A 641 -28.63 -17.91 -24.48
CA ALA A 641 -28.01 -16.66 -24.95
C ALA A 641 -28.17 -15.53 -23.91
N GLY A 642 -27.14 -14.68 -23.75
CA GLY A 642 -27.16 -13.58 -22.77
C GLY A 642 -26.80 -13.99 -21.33
N THR A 643 -26.27 -15.20 -21.16
CA THR A 643 -25.76 -15.72 -19.87
C THR A 643 -24.25 -15.49 -19.71
N THR A 644 -23.67 -14.68 -20.59
CA THR A 644 -22.26 -14.28 -20.56
C THR A 644 -22.15 -12.76 -20.64
N ARG A 645 -21.38 -12.18 -19.72
CA ARG A 645 -20.99 -10.76 -19.71
C ARG A 645 -19.56 -10.61 -20.21
N TYR A 646 -19.33 -9.55 -20.98
CA TYR A 646 -18.04 -9.28 -21.61
C TYR A 646 -17.58 -7.87 -21.25
N PHE A 647 -16.33 -7.75 -20.82
CA PHE A 647 -15.69 -6.48 -20.48
C PHE A 647 -14.33 -6.37 -21.16
N ILE A 648 -13.82 -5.15 -21.30
CA ILE A 648 -12.47 -4.92 -21.80
C ILE A 648 -11.52 -4.80 -20.61
N SER A 649 -10.65 -5.80 -20.47
CA SER A 649 -9.56 -5.82 -19.50
C SER A 649 -8.59 -4.69 -19.81
N THR A 650 -8.30 -3.88 -18.81
CA THR A 650 -7.27 -2.84 -18.89
C THR A 650 -5.99 -3.40 -18.30
N VAL A 651 -5.15 -4.04 -19.12
CA VAL A 651 -3.87 -4.62 -18.69
C VAL A 651 -2.70 -3.87 -19.31
N GLU A 652 -1.60 -3.73 -18.57
CA GLU A 652 -0.42 -2.88 -18.87
C GLU A 652 0.19 -3.03 -20.28
N ASN A 653 -0.14 -4.09 -21.02
CA ASN A 653 0.42 -4.38 -22.34
C ASN A 653 -0.40 -3.83 -23.54
N LYS A 654 -1.33 -2.89 -23.34
CA LYS A 654 -2.15 -2.21 -24.38
C LYS A 654 -3.00 -3.11 -25.30
N ASN A 655 -2.86 -4.43 -25.21
CA ASN A 655 -3.63 -5.39 -25.98
C ASN A 655 -4.91 -5.75 -25.24
N ASN A 656 -5.71 -4.72 -24.92
CA ASN A 656 -7.06 -4.76 -24.33
C ASN A 656 -7.73 -6.13 -24.45
N LYS A 657 -7.54 -7.00 -23.45
CA LYS A 657 -8.06 -8.38 -23.49
C LYS A 657 -9.54 -8.40 -23.17
N LEU A 658 -10.23 -9.47 -23.55
CA LEU A 658 -11.63 -9.68 -23.20
C LEU A 658 -11.75 -10.43 -21.86
N ILE A 659 -12.39 -9.81 -20.85
CA ILE A 659 -12.87 -10.50 -19.65
C ILE A 659 -14.23 -11.11 -19.99
N THR A 660 -14.38 -12.40 -19.72
CA THR A 660 -15.63 -13.15 -19.93
C THR A 660 -16.12 -13.71 -18.60
N CYS A 661 -17.37 -13.41 -18.24
CA CYS A 661 -18.03 -13.86 -17.00
C CYS A 661 -19.32 -14.61 -17.34
N GLY A 662 -19.48 -15.86 -16.86
CA GLY A 662 -20.74 -16.60 -17.00
C GLY A 662 -20.61 -18.01 -17.63
N ALA A 663 -21.72 -18.54 -18.15
CA ALA A 663 -21.91 -19.97 -18.46
C ALA A 663 -20.96 -20.56 -19.52
N ARG A 664 -20.22 -19.72 -20.24
CA ARG A 664 -19.17 -20.15 -21.17
C ARG A 664 -18.02 -20.88 -20.46
N LYS A 665 -17.82 -20.61 -19.18
CA LYS A 665 -17.02 -21.46 -18.31
C LYS A 665 -17.96 -22.33 -17.50
N SER A 666 -17.82 -23.65 -17.61
CA SER A 666 -18.65 -24.63 -16.90
C SER A 666 -18.58 -24.51 -15.36
N ASP A 667 -17.71 -23.66 -14.82
CA ASP A 667 -17.48 -23.42 -13.41
C ASP A 667 -18.16 -22.14 -12.87
N GLY A 668 -18.82 -21.34 -13.72
CA GLY A 668 -19.45 -20.08 -13.30
C GLY A 668 -18.44 -19.05 -12.79
N THR A 669 -17.34 -18.86 -13.51
CA THR A 669 -16.29 -17.88 -13.19
C THR A 669 -16.12 -16.82 -14.28
N CYS A 670 -15.47 -15.72 -13.90
CA CYS A 670 -14.88 -14.70 -14.74
C CYS A 670 -13.45 -15.12 -15.11
N GLY A 671 -12.97 -14.68 -16.24
CA GLY A 671 -11.54 -14.75 -16.55
C GLY A 671 -11.20 -14.10 -17.86
N GLU A 672 -9.91 -13.86 -18.04
CA GLU A 672 -9.36 -13.42 -19.30
C GLU A 672 -9.48 -14.57 -20.27
N SER A 673 -9.98 -14.28 -21.47
CA SER A 673 -10.07 -15.27 -22.51
C SER A 673 -8.68 -15.55 -23.07
N SER A 674 -7.92 -16.43 -22.41
CA SER A 674 -6.65 -16.98 -22.93
C SER A 674 -6.87 -17.84 -24.18
N SER A 675 -8.12 -18.27 -24.40
CA SER A 675 -8.51 -19.28 -25.39
C SER A 675 -9.62 -18.81 -26.33
N LEU A 676 -9.74 -17.51 -26.63
CA LEU A 676 -10.33 -17.14 -27.93
C LEU A 676 -9.33 -17.56 -29.01
N SER A 677 -9.13 -18.87 -29.18
CA SER A 677 -8.55 -19.43 -30.38
C SER A 677 -9.59 -19.18 -31.46
N PHE A 678 -9.54 -18.00 -32.06
CA PHE A 678 -10.28 -17.70 -33.27
C PHE A 678 -9.79 -18.70 -34.31
N SER A 679 -10.55 -19.78 -34.52
CA SER A 679 -10.10 -20.97 -35.26
C SER A 679 -10.01 -20.75 -36.77
N ILE A 680 -10.08 -19.50 -37.23
CA ILE A 680 -10.08 -19.13 -38.63
C ILE A 680 -9.50 -17.73 -38.79
N SER A 681 -8.45 -17.65 -39.62
CA SER A 681 -7.69 -16.45 -39.95
C SER A 681 -8.59 -15.26 -40.35
N THR A 682 -8.28 -14.06 -39.86
CA THR A 682 -8.79 -12.73 -40.30
C THR A 682 -10.13 -12.24 -39.78
N ASN A 683 -10.77 -12.88 -38.79
CA ASN A 683 -12.11 -12.47 -38.38
C ASN A 683 -12.11 -11.47 -37.21
N VAL A 684 -12.98 -10.46 -37.31
CA VAL A 684 -13.33 -9.52 -36.24
C VAL A 684 -14.61 -10.02 -35.60
N TYR A 685 -14.65 -10.09 -34.27
CA TYR A 685 -15.83 -10.53 -33.52
C TYR A 685 -16.37 -9.42 -32.63
N TYR A 686 -17.67 -9.48 -32.38
CA TYR A 686 -18.37 -8.48 -31.59
C TYR A 686 -19.09 -9.11 -30.41
N TYR A 687 -19.08 -8.42 -29.27
CA TYR A 687 -19.77 -8.81 -28.04
C TYR A 687 -20.58 -7.64 -27.52
N VAL A 688 -21.67 -7.88 -26.79
CA VAL A 688 -22.34 -6.80 -26.04
C VAL A 688 -21.42 -6.35 -24.92
N ASP A 689 -21.14 -5.05 -24.85
CA ASP A 689 -20.29 -4.48 -23.80
C ASP A 689 -21.06 -4.38 -22.49
N ALA A 690 -20.75 -5.27 -21.54
CA ALA A 690 -21.38 -5.26 -20.23
C ALA A 690 -20.93 -4.07 -19.37
N GLY A 691 -19.85 -3.39 -19.76
CA GLY A 691 -19.38 -2.17 -19.12
C GLY A 691 -20.15 -0.90 -19.47
N ASP A 692 -21.11 -0.98 -20.41
CA ASP A 692 -22.03 0.09 -20.72
C ASP A 692 -23.39 -0.19 -20.09
N ALA A 693 -23.73 0.56 -19.04
CA ALA A 693 -25.01 0.44 -18.33
C ALA A 693 -26.23 0.67 -19.24
N THR A 694 -26.08 1.36 -20.38
CA THR A 694 -27.19 1.54 -21.35
C THR A 694 -27.40 0.30 -22.22
N GLY A 695 -26.43 -0.61 -22.26
CA GLY A 695 -26.39 -1.79 -23.11
C GLY A 695 -26.29 -1.48 -24.60
N LYS A 696 -25.97 -0.24 -25.01
CA LYS A 696 -25.95 0.21 -26.42
C LYS A 696 -24.57 0.09 -27.06
N SER A 697 -23.61 -0.46 -26.35
CA SER A 697 -22.23 -0.56 -26.79
C SER A 697 -21.87 -2.00 -27.16
N VAL A 698 -20.95 -2.14 -28.12
CA VAL A 698 -20.39 -3.45 -28.49
C VAL A 698 -18.87 -3.42 -28.38
N ILE A 699 -18.27 -4.53 -27.96
CA ILE A 699 -16.83 -4.74 -27.95
C ILE A 699 -16.44 -5.38 -29.28
N LYS A 700 -15.62 -4.69 -30.07
CA LYS A 700 -15.02 -5.20 -31.31
C LYS A 700 -13.64 -5.76 -30.98
N CYS A 701 -13.41 -7.06 -31.17
CA CYS A 701 -12.11 -7.70 -31.00
C CYS A 701 -11.56 -8.21 -32.35
N ASP A 702 -10.30 -7.95 -32.63
CA ASP A 702 -9.58 -8.53 -33.78
C ASP A 702 -8.77 -9.80 -33.40
N ASN A 703 -8.11 -10.40 -34.40
CA ASN A 703 -7.34 -11.63 -34.22
C ASN A 703 -6.06 -11.44 -33.40
N GLU A 704 -5.61 -10.19 -33.22
CA GLU A 704 -4.45 -9.86 -32.39
C GLU A 704 -4.88 -9.58 -30.94
N SER A 705 -6.15 -9.86 -30.62
CA SER A 705 -6.76 -9.64 -29.31
C SER A 705 -6.84 -8.16 -28.93
N HIS A 706 -6.84 -7.24 -29.89
CA HIS A 706 -7.16 -5.84 -29.62
C HIS A 706 -8.67 -5.69 -29.55
N CYS A 707 -9.20 -5.55 -28.34
CA CYS A 707 -10.61 -5.24 -28.13
C CYS A 707 -10.82 -3.73 -27.93
N GLN A 708 -11.84 -3.18 -28.59
CA GLN A 708 -12.27 -1.79 -28.44
C GLN A 708 -13.77 -1.72 -28.25
N SER A 709 -14.22 -0.91 -27.28
CA SER A 709 -15.64 -0.62 -27.10
C SER A 709 -16.07 0.43 -28.12
N ILE A 710 -17.12 0.11 -28.87
CA ILE A 710 -17.82 1.03 -29.77
C ILE A 710 -19.07 1.47 -29.01
N ARG A 711 -19.01 2.68 -28.43
CA ARG A 711 -20.10 3.23 -27.63
C ARG A 711 -21.26 3.72 -28.47
N ASN A 712 -22.48 3.59 -27.91
CA ASN A 712 -23.70 4.10 -28.52
C ASN A 712 -23.84 3.67 -29.99
N VAL A 713 -23.66 2.37 -30.24
CA VAL A 713 -23.77 1.81 -31.57
C VAL A 713 -25.12 2.25 -32.14
N PRO A 714 -25.15 2.78 -33.37
CA PRO A 714 -26.40 2.94 -34.11
C PRO A 714 -27.12 1.58 -34.25
N ALA A 715 -28.14 1.51 -35.10
CA ALA A 715 -28.73 0.22 -35.36
C ALA A 715 -27.77 -0.68 -36.17
N GLY A 716 -27.75 -1.99 -35.95
CA GLY A 716 -26.86 -2.89 -36.69
C GLY A 716 -26.91 -4.34 -36.23
N ILE A 717 -26.20 -5.19 -36.98
CA ILE A 717 -25.96 -6.59 -36.64
C ILE A 717 -24.49 -6.95 -36.84
N PHE A 718 -23.95 -7.72 -35.92
CA PHE A 718 -22.53 -8.05 -35.86
C PHE A 718 -22.33 -9.56 -35.68
N ILE A 719 -21.30 -10.13 -36.31
CA ILE A 719 -20.91 -11.53 -36.09
C ILE A 719 -20.22 -11.64 -34.73
N SER A 720 -20.65 -12.60 -33.92
CA SER A 720 -20.03 -12.95 -32.65
C SER A 720 -19.35 -14.32 -32.74
N SER A 721 -18.45 -14.60 -31.81
CA SER A 721 -17.53 -15.76 -31.89
C SER A 721 -18.14 -17.13 -31.58
N SER A 722 -19.40 -17.23 -31.11
CA SER A 722 -19.96 -18.50 -30.63
C SER A 722 -21.39 -18.77 -31.12
N THR A 723 -21.53 -19.70 -32.06
CA THR A 723 -22.84 -20.30 -32.34
C THR A 723 -23.28 -21.27 -31.24
N THR A 724 -22.33 -21.86 -30.48
CA THR A 724 -22.57 -22.89 -29.46
C THR A 724 -23.49 -22.47 -28.31
N TYR A 725 -23.55 -21.18 -27.99
CA TYR A 725 -24.34 -20.65 -26.85
C TYR A 725 -25.50 -19.75 -27.29
N GLY A 726 -25.86 -19.77 -28.57
CA GLY A 726 -26.85 -18.84 -29.11
C GLY A 726 -26.36 -17.38 -29.23
N GLU A 727 -25.06 -17.17 -29.09
CA GLU A 727 -24.42 -15.86 -29.23
C GLU A 727 -23.79 -15.72 -30.62
N GLY A 728 -24.44 -16.22 -31.67
CA GLY A 728 -23.89 -16.17 -33.03
C GLY A 728 -23.80 -14.74 -33.58
N PHE A 729 -24.69 -13.86 -33.11
CA PHE A 729 -24.79 -12.49 -33.54
C PHE A 729 -25.09 -11.55 -32.38
N VAL A 730 -24.64 -10.30 -32.50
CA VAL A 730 -25.11 -9.17 -31.68
C VAL A 730 -26.01 -8.30 -32.53
N LYS A 731 -27.25 -8.04 -32.07
CA LYS A 731 -28.21 -7.16 -32.72
C LYS A 731 -28.40 -5.90 -31.88
N CYS A 732 -28.15 -4.74 -32.47
CA CYS A 732 -28.38 -3.45 -31.85
C CYS A 732 -29.56 -2.76 -32.58
N PRO A 733 -30.70 -2.49 -31.93
CA PRO A 733 -31.82 -1.81 -32.58
C PRO A 733 -31.59 -0.29 -32.75
N GLY A 734 -30.56 0.26 -32.10
CA GLY A 734 -30.15 1.66 -32.13
C GLY A 734 -30.84 2.54 -31.08
N ASN A 735 -32.11 2.30 -30.77
CA ASN A 735 -32.82 3.01 -29.70
C ASN A 735 -32.81 2.27 -28.34
N GLY A 736 -32.59 0.96 -28.34
CA GLY A 736 -32.51 0.10 -27.17
C GLY A 736 -31.16 -0.63 -27.05
N ALA A 737 -31.03 -1.46 -26.01
CA ALA A 737 -29.84 -2.26 -25.75
C ALA A 737 -29.60 -3.31 -26.85
N CYS A 738 -28.33 -3.60 -27.11
CA CYS A 738 -27.88 -4.68 -27.96
C CYS A 738 -28.18 -6.03 -27.30
N THR A 739 -28.58 -7.02 -28.09
CA THR A 739 -28.92 -8.37 -27.62
C THR A 739 -28.24 -9.43 -28.46
N TYR A 740 -28.04 -10.61 -27.87
CA TYR A 740 -27.55 -11.77 -28.61
C TYR A 740 -28.66 -12.44 -29.42
N ALA A 741 -28.31 -12.99 -30.57
CA ALA A 741 -29.20 -13.77 -31.42
C ALA A 741 -28.49 -14.98 -32.04
N ASN A 742 -29.24 -16.08 -32.21
CA ASN A 742 -28.73 -17.31 -32.82
C ASN A 742 -28.70 -17.24 -34.35
N THR A 743 -29.51 -16.36 -34.94
CA THR A 743 -29.63 -16.17 -36.38
C THR A 743 -29.41 -14.70 -36.74
N ALA A 744 -28.70 -14.47 -37.85
CA ALA A 744 -28.45 -13.12 -38.34
C ALA A 744 -29.79 -12.43 -38.62
N PHE A 745 -30.52 -12.96 -39.59
CA PHE A 745 -31.87 -12.56 -39.97
C PHE A 745 -32.42 -13.65 -40.87
N SER A 746 -33.74 -13.72 -41.03
CA SER A 746 -34.36 -14.65 -41.97
C SER A 746 -33.98 -14.24 -43.39
N GLU A 747 -33.39 -15.17 -44.16
CA GLU A 747 -33.09 -14.92 -45.57
C GLU A 747 -34.39 -14.55 -46.31
N SER A 748 -34.34 -13.45 -47.05
CA SER A 748 -35.43 -12.98 -47.88
C SER A 748 -34.89 -12.71 -49.28
N ASP A 749 -35.65 -13.07 -50.30
CA ASP A 749 -35.32 -12.73 -51.69
C ASP A 749 -35.21 -11.21 -51.92
N THR A 750 -35.68 -10.39 -50.98
CA THR A 750 -35.57 -8.94 -51.05
C THR A 750 -34.23 -8.39 -50.53
N LEU A 751 -33.44 -9.15 -49.77
CA LEU A 751 -32.13 -8.68 -49.28
C LEU A 751 -31.04 -8.91 -50.33
N SER A 752 -30.15 -7.91 -50.47
CA SER A 752 -28.98 -8.02 -51.35
C SER A 752 -27.79 -8.68 -50.65
N PHE A 753 -27.96 -9.14 -49.40
CA PHE A 753 -26.93 -9.83 -48.64
C PHE A 753 -27.54 -10.95 -47.79
N LYS A 754 -26.69 -11.92 -47.41
CA LYS A 754 -27.01 -13.02 -46.51
C LYS A 754 -25.82 -13.31 -45.60
N TYR A 755 -26.06 -14.04 -44.51
CA TYR A 755 -25.00 -14.63 -43.72
C TYR A 755 -24.78 -16.07 -44.15
N ASP A 756 -23.57 -16.44 -44.54
CA ASP A 756 -23.24 -17.78 -44.99
C ASP A 756 -21.75 -18.04 -44.82
N SER A 757 -21.37 -19.23 -44.34
CA SER A 757 -19.97 -19.62 -44.15
C SER A 757 -19.20 -18.64 -43.25
N ASP A 758 -19.81 -18.23 -42.13
CA ASP A 758 -19.24 -17.34 -41.10
C ASP A 758 -18.86 -15.93 -41.54
N GLN A 759 -19.53 -15.42 -42.58
CA GLN A 759 -19.35 -14.06 -43.06
C GLN A 759 -20.62 -13.55 -43.74
N PHE A 760 -20.73 -12.23 -43.84
CA PHE A 760 -21.72 -11.62 -44.72
C PHE A 760 -21.29 -11.77 -46.18
N LYS A 761 -22.22 -12.19 -47.03
CA LYS A 761 -22.07 -12.25 -48.48
C LYS A 761 -23.07 -11.31 -49.14
N TYR A 762 -22.70 -10.75 -50.28
CA TYR A 762 -23.50 -9.78 -51.02
C TYR A 762 -23.78 -10.25 -52.45
N ARG A 763 -24.94 -9.89 -53.03
CA ARG A 763 -25.25 -10.09 -54.44
C ARG A 763 -25.65 -8.77 -55.10
N SER A 764 -25.03 -8.50 -56.26
CA SER A 764 -25.46 -7.41 -57.14
C SER A 764 -26.37 -7.98 -58.23
N GLY A 765 -27.68 -7.99 -58.00
CA GLY A 765 -28.69 -8.50 -58.95
C GLY A 765 -29.01 -9.99 -58.81
N ALA A 766 -29.37 -10.64 -59.93
CA ALA A 766 -29.83 -12.04 -59.97
C ALA A 766 -28.70 -13.09 -59.90
N SER A 767 -27.47 -12.67 -59.69
CA SER A 767 -26.26 -13.51 -59.59
C SER A 767 -26.13 -14.18 -58.22
N SER A 768 -25.16 -15.11 -58.11
CA SER A 768 -24.78 -15.75 -56.85
C SER A 768 -24.19 -14.74 -55.85
N PHE A 769 -24.35 -15.03 -54.55
CA PHE A 769 -23.75 -14.22 -53.48
C PHE A 769 -22.21 -14.36 -53.48
N ALA A 770 -21.52 -13.22 -53.53
CA ALA A 770 -20.07 -13.10 -53.43
C ALA A 770 -19.65 -12.79 -51.98
N VAL A 771 -18.42 -13.17 -51.63
CA VAL A 771 -17.81 -12.86 -50.33
C VAL A 771 -17.52 -11.36 -50.22
N ILE A 772 -17.80 -10.78 -49.05
CA ILE A 772 -17.38 -9.41 -48.73
C ILE A 772 -15.97 -9.49 -48.13
N ASP A 773 -14.98 -8.98 -48.86
CA ASP A 773 -13.61 -8.79 -48.40
C ASP A 773 -13.28 -7.30 -48.32
N GLY A 774 -12.04 -6.95 -47.95
CA GLY A 774 -11.61 -5.55 -47.80
C GLY A 774 -11.78 -4.65 -49.03
N VAL A 775 -11.89 -5.21 -50.26
CA VAL A 775 -12.16 -4.41 -51.47
C VAL A 775 -13.64 -4.40 -51.86
N HIS A 776 -14.44 -5.33 -51.33
CA HIS A 776 -15.88 -5.43 -51.56
C HIS A 776 -16.73 -4.82 -50.43
N GLU A 777 -16.14 -4.36 -49.32
CA GLU A 777 -16.87 -3.59 -48.30
C GLU A 777 -17.44 -2.29 -48.89
N GLY A 778 -18.59 -1.86 -48.38
CA GLY A 778 -19.22 -0.64 -48.85
C GLY A 778 -20.60 -0.43 -48.24
N TYR A 779 -21.42 0.36 -48.92
CA TYR A 779 -22.70 0.82 -48.43
C TYR A 779 -23.87 0.22 -49.22
N GLU A 780 -25.02 0.08 -48.58
CA GLU A 780 -26.28 -0.30 -49.22
C GLU A 780 -27.44 0.48 -48.61
N LYS A 781 -28.45 0.81 -49.42
CA LYS A 781 -29.68 1.42 -48.94
C LYS A 781 -30.69 0.32 -48.62
N LEU A 782 -31.20 0.32 -47.39
CA LEU A 782 -32.28 -0.55 -46.95
C LEU A 782 -33.61 0.20 -46.92
N THR A 783 -34.64 -0.44 -47.46
CA THR A 783 -36.04 -0.07 -47.22
C THR A 783 -36.40 -0.31 -45.76
N SER A 784 -37.50 0.30 -45.30
CA SER A 784 -37.99 0.07 -43.93
C SER A 784 -38.27 -1.40 -43.61
N ALA A 785 -38.77 -2.17 -44.58
CA ALA A 785 -39.02 -3.60 -44.37
C ALA A 785 -37.71 -4.38 -44.20
N GLN A 786 -36.69 -4.09 -45.01
CA GLN A 786 -35.38 -4.71 -44.90
C GLN A 786 -34.68 -4.35 -43.58
N ALA A 787 -34.71 -3.07 -43.16
CA ALA A 787 -34.16 -2.64 -41.87
C ALA A 787 -34.86 -3.34 -40.68
N GLY A 788 -36.18 -3.51 -40.76
CA GLY A 788 -36.96 -4.29 -39.81
C GLY A 788 -36.51 -5.76 -39.74
N THR A 789 -36.23 -6.39 -40.89
CA THR A 789 -35.72 -7.77 -40.94
C THR A 789 -34.32 -7.92 -40.35
N VAL A 790 -33.41 -6.96 -40.58
CA VAL A 790 -32.00 -7.09 -40.17
C VAL A 790 -31.83 -6.88 -38.66
N TRP A 791 -32.38 -5.79 -38.10
CA TRP A 791 -32.20 -5.44 -36.68
C TRP A 791 -33.47 -4.94 -35.97
N GLY A 792 -34.66 -5.05 -36.60
CA GLY A 792 -35.91 -4.61 -36.00
C GLY A 792 -36.18 -3.10 -36.07
N GLY A 793 -35.45 -2.36 -36.90
CA GLY A 793 -35.61 -0.91 -37.03
C GLY A 793 -36.84 -0.49 -37.85
N SER A 794 -37.31 0.74 -37.62
CA SER A 794 -38.30 1.42 -38.47
C SER A 794 -37.63 2.46 -39.38
N GLY A 795 -38.16 2.64 -40.59
CA GLY A 795 -37.66 3.60 -41.58
C GLY A 795 -36.54 3.07 -42.47
N GLU A 796 -36.30 3.79 -43.57
CA GLU A 796 -35.17 3.50 -44.46
C GLU A 796 -33.84 3.74 -43.74
N ALA A 797 -32.83 2.95 -44.07
CA ALA A 797 -31.50 3.08 -43.48
C ALA A 797 -30.42 2.96 -44.54
N LEU A 798 -29.40 3.81 -44.45
CA LEU A 798 -28.14 3.58 -45.14
C LEU A 798 -27.24 2.76 -44.20
N VAL A 799 -26.72 1.64 -44.69
CA VAL A 799 -25.86 0.75 -43.91
C VAL A 799 -24.48 0.63 -44.54
N HIS A 800 -23.46 0.53 -43.70
CA HIS A 800 -22.16 0.02 -44.07
C HIS A 800 -22.12 -1.49 -43.85
N ILE A 801 -21.69 -2.23 -44.86
CA ILE A 801 -21.63 -3.69 -44.87
C ILE A 801 -20.16 -4.09 -45.04
N SER A 802 -19.66 -4.77 -44.01
CA SER A 802 -18.32 -5.36 -43.94
C SER A 802 -18.42 -6.88 -43.92
N LYS A 803 -17.29 -7.57 -43.91
CA LYS A 803 -17.24 -9.03 -43.73
C LYS A 803 -17.99 -9.49 -42.47
N THR A 804 -17.94 -8.67 -41.40
CA THR A 804 -18.34 -9.06 -40.04
C THR A 804 -19.45 -8.24 -39.40
N ALA A 805 -19.90 -7.18 -40.05
CA ALA A 805 -20.91 -6.27 -39.49
C ALA A 805 -21.72 -5.57 -40.57
N ILE A 806 -23.00 -5.33 -40.26
CA ILE A 806 -23.92 -4.46 -40.99
C ILE A 806 -24.35 -3.36 -40.03
N VAL A 807 -23.90 -2.13 -40.26
CA VAL A 807 -24.07 -1.01 -39.31
C VAL A 807 -24.78 0.14 -39.99
N LYS A 808 -25.86 0.64 -39.39
CA LYS A 808 -26.52 1.88 -39.81
C LYS A 808 -25.56 3.04 -39.65
N VAL A 809 -25.41 3.84 -40.70
CA VAL A 809 -24.57 5.05 -40.69
C VAL A 809 -25.44 6.31 -40.72
N ASN A 810 -24.90 7.40 -40.16
CA ASN A 810 -25.50 8.71 -40.33
C ASN A 810 -25.31 9.16 -41.79
N THR A 811 -26.42 9.45 -42.46
CA THR A 811 -26.40 9.87 -43.86
C THR A 811 -25.92 11.31 -43.98
N ALA A 812 -24.97 11.53 -44.88
CA ALA A 812 -24.44 12.82 -45.26
C ALA A 812 -24.58 12.99 -46.77
N SER A 813 -24.66 14.25 -47.22
CA SER A 813 -24.64 14.57 -48.64
C SER A 813 -23.30 14.18 -49.27
N GLY A 814 -23.35 13.58 -50.47
CA GLY A 814 -22.19 13.12 -51.23
C GLY A 814 -22.38 11.71 -51.79
N TYR A 815 -21.28 10.99 -51.97
CA TYR A 815 -21.27 9.66 -52.56
C TYR A 815 -20.68 8.62 -51.60
N TYR A 816 -21.33 7.46 -51.53
CA TYR A 816 -20.88 6.27 -50.82
C TYR A 816 -20.54 5.17 -51.83
N LYS A 817 -19.43 4.46 -51.66
CA LYS A 817 -19.13 3.28 -52.48
C LYS A 817 -20.12 2.16 -52.16
N ARG A 818 -20.77 1.60 -53.17
CA ARG A 818 -21.73 0.50 -52.97
C ARG A 818 -20.99 -0.80 -52.65
N VAL A 819 -21.51 -1.56 -51.69
CA VAL A 819 -20.96 -2.88 -51.31
C VAL A 819 -20.96 -3.83 -52.53
N GLY A 820 -19.97 -4.74 -52.58
CA GLY A 820 -19.86 -5.77 -53.61
C GLY A 820 -19.40 -5.29 -54.98
N VAL A 821 -19.11 -3.99 -55.14
CA VAL A 821 -18.59 -3.43 -56.38
C VAL A 821 -17.08 -3.17 -56.23
N ALA A 822 -16.26 -4.04 -56.83
CA ALA A 822 -14.81 -3.89 -56.80
C ALA A 822 -14.27 -3.05 -57.98
N THR A 823 -14.55 -3.47 -59.22
CA THR A 823 -13.89 -2.90 -60.42
C THR A 823 -14.86 -2.31 -61.45
N ALA A 824 -16.16 -2.59 -61.35
CA ALA A 824 -17.16 -2.07 -62.28
C ALA A 824 -17.62 -0.66 -61.87
N LEU A 825 -18.00 0.17 -62.85
CA LEU A 825 -18.67 1.45 -62.61
C LEU A 825 -20.20 1.31 -62.52
N ASP A 826 -20.77 0.22 -63.05
CA ASP A 826 -22.22 0.02 -62.99
C ASP A 826 -22.71 -0.05 -61.55
N LYS A 827 -23.60 0.88 -61.18
CA LYS A 827 -24.18 1.00 -59.83
C LYS A 827 -23.14 1.06 -58.71
N ALA A 828 -21.96 1.61 -59.00
CA ALA A 828 -20.82 1.59 -58.10
C ALA A 828 -20.95 2.56 -56.91
N LEU A 829 -21.82 3.57 -57.00
CA LEU A 829 -22.00 4.57 -55.94
C LEU A 829 -23.46 4.66 -55.49
N ILE A 830 -23.66 5.13 -54.27
CA ILE A 830 -24.93 5.62 -53.75
C ILE A 830 -24.77 7.13 -53.56
N GLN A 831 -25.53 7.91 -54.33
CA GLN A 831 -25.56 9.36 -54.22
C GLN A 831 -26.65 9.75 -53.22
N CYS A 832 -26.29 10.50 -52.19
CA CYS A 832 -27.21 11.12 -51.25
C CYS A 832 -27.17 12.63 -51.48
N LEU A 833 -28.30 13.22 -51.88
CA LEU A 833 -28.36 14.65 -52.17
C LEU A 833 -28.32 15.50 -50.90
N ASP A 834 -28.91 15.00 -49.83
CA ASP A 834 -28.91 15.61 -48.51
C ASP A 834 -28.60 14.56 -47.43
N GLY A 835 -28.75 14.94 -46.16
CA GLY A 835 -28.57 14.04 -45.01
C GLY A 835 -29.73 13.06 -44.78
N LEU A 836 -30.69 12.93 -45.72
CA LEU A 836 -31.86 12.05 -45.58
C LEU A 836 -31.70 10.80 -46.45
N VAL A 837 -31.83 9.62 -45.84
CA VAL A 837 -31.75 8.32 -46.54
C VAL A 837 -32.75 8.22 -47.69
N ALA A 838 -33.93 8.84 -47.56
CA ALA A 838 -34.96 8.89 -48.58
C ALA A 838 -34.45 9.40 -49.93
N ASN A 839 -33.49 10.33 -49.89
CA ASN A 839 -32.92 10.99 -51.07
C ASN A 839 -31.60 10.36 -51.52
N CYS A 840 -31.25 9.20 -50.97
CA CYS A 840 -30.15 8.38 -51.45
C CYS A 840 -30.60 7.45 -52.58
N GLY A 841 -29.85 7.43 -53.69
CA GLY A 841 -30.10 6.57 -54.84
C GLY A 841 -28.84 5.91 -55.37
N VAL A 842 -28.95 4.66 -55.80
CA VAL A 842 -27.86 3.95 -56.49
C VAL A 842 -27.63 4.57 -57.86
N THR A 843 -26.38 4.87 -58.19
CA THR A 843 -25.99 5.54 -59.45
C THR A 843 -24.77 4.88 -60.10
N THR A 844 -24.70 4.98 -61.42
CA THR A 844 -23.57 4.54 -62.25
C THR A 844 -22.68 5.75 -62.53
N PRO A 845 -21.58 5.96 -61.78
CA PRO A 845 -20.66 7.05 -62.03
C PRO A 845 -20.04 6.97 -63.43
N THR A 846 -19.89 8.13 -64.06
CA THR A 846 -18.93 8.31 -65.16
C THR A 846 -17.51 8.39 -64.59
N PRO A 847 -16.45 8.06 -65.36
CA PRO A 847 -15.09 8.22 -64.87
C PRO A 847 -14.81 9.64 -64.35
N GLY A 848 -14.32 9.77 -63.12
CA GLY A 848 -14.13 11.06 -62.45
C GLY A 848 -14.04 10.97 -60.93
N TYR A 849 -13.99 12.13 -60.28
CA TYR A 849 -13.88 12.26 -58.82
C TYR A 849 -15.20 12.65 -58.18
N TYR A 850 -15.60 11.95 -57.12
CA TYR A 850 -16.85 12.17 -56.41
C TYR A 850 -16.59 12.42 -54.92
N VAL A 851 -17.25 13.39 -54.30
CA VAL A 851 -17.04 13.72 -52.88
C VAL A 851 -17.48 12.55 -52.00
N SER A 852 -16.58 12.00 -51.19
CA SER A 852 -16.89 10.91 -50.26
C SER A 852 -17.78 11.43 -49.14
N ALA A 853 -18.97 10.84 -49.00
CA ALA A 853 -19.89 11.16 -47.91
C ALA A 853 -19.47 10.52 -46.57
N SER A 854 -18.69 9.44 -46.61
CA SER A 854 -18.14 8.77 -45.42
C SER A 854 -16.88 9.45 -44.88
N ASN A 855 -16.13 10.15 -45.73
CA ASN A 855 -14.93 10.89 -45.33
C ASN A 855 -14.80 12.18 -46.15
N ARG A 856 -15.11 13.32 -45.53
CA ARG A 856 -15.06 14.64 -46.22
C ARG A 856 -13.65 15.06 -46.66
N MET A 857 -12.60 14.37 -46.21
CA MET A 857 -11.23 14.58 -46.67
C MET A 857 -10.82 13.66 -47.82
N ALA A 858 -11.77 12.89 -48.36
CA ALA A 858 -11.53 11.96 -49.44
C ALA A 858 -12.51 12.15 -50.60
N VAL A 859 -12.10 11.63 -51.75
CA VAL A 859 -12.92 11.52 -52.96
C VAL A 859 -12.91 10.08 -53.45
N TRP A 860 -13.99 9.65 -54.10
CA TRP A 860 -14.00 8.42 -54.88
C TRP A 860 -13.47 8.73 -56.27
N ASN A 861 -12.26 8.23 -56.58
CA ASN A 861 -11.73 8.20 -57.93
C ASN A 861 -12.32 7.00 -58.66
N CYS A 862 -13.29 7.26 -59.53
CA CYS A 862 -13.95 6.26 -60.34
C CYS A 862 -13.30 6.20 -61.72
N ALA A 863 -12.73 5.06 -62.10
CA ALA A 863 -12.20 4.83 -63.44
C ALA A 863 -12.60 3.46 -63.98
N SER A 864 -12.68 3.34 -65.31
CA SER A 864 -13.17 2.13 -65.98
C SER A 864 -12.33 0.88 -65.71
N SER A 865 -11.06 1.05 -65.31
CA SER A 865 -10.11 -0.04 -65.08
C SER A 865 -10.10 -0.59 -63.65
N ASN A 866 -10.49 0.21 -62.66
CA ASN A 866 -10.31 -0.10 -61.24
C ASN A 866 -11.54 0.21 -60.38
N GLY A 867 -12.68 0.54 -60.99
CA GLY A 867 -13.90 0.91 -60.26
C GLY A 867 -13.72 2.23 -59.52
N CYS A 868 -14.41 2.36 -58.39
CA CYS A 868 -14.32 3.54 -57.52
C CYS A 868 -13.44 3.24 -56.30
N VAL A 869 -12.31 3.93 -56.22
CA VAL A 869 -11.32 3.80 -55.14
C VAL A 869 -11.33 5.08 -54.30
N GLU A 870 -11.28 4.96 -52.97
CA GLU A 870 -11.18 6.14 -52.10
C GLU A 870 -9.75 6.71 -52.12
N GLU A 871 -9.63 7.99 -52.46
CA GLU A 871 -8.37 8.72 -52.45
C GLU A 871 -8.45 9.88 -51.46
N LYS A 872 -7.49 9.96 -50.53
CA LYS A 872 -7.36 11.13 -49.65
C LYS A 872 -6.96 12.33 -50.50
N VAL A 873 -7.68 13.44 -50.35
CA VAL A 873 -7.33 14.69 -51.02
C VAL A 873 -6.05 15.22 -50.39
N LYS A 874 -4.92 15.16 -51.12
CA LYS A 874 -3.68 15.81 -50.71
C LYS A 874 -3.86 17.32 -50.90
N ALA A 875 -3.98 18.06 -49.80
CA ALA A 875 -3.94 19.51 -49.83
C ALA A 875 -2.57 19.97 -50.35
N THR A 876 -2.47 20.26 -51.64
CA THR A 876 -1.36 21.05 -52.18
C THR A 876 -1.72 22.52 -51.96
N SER A 877 -0.79 23.29 -51.40
CA SER A 877 -0.97 24.70 -51.05
C SER A 877 -1.70 25.46 -52.17
N CYS A 878 -2.88 26.02 -51.87
CA CYS A 878 -3.56 26.91 -52.79
C CYS A 878 -2.76 28.21 -52.90
N THR A 879 -1.91 28.36 -53.94
CA THR A 879 -1.43 29.69 -54.32
C THR A 879 -2.62 30.49 -54.85
N ARG A 880 -3.07 31.49 -54.06
CA ARG A 880 -3.92 32.57 -54.55
C ARG A 880 -3.26 33.15 -55.81
N LYS A 881 -3.96 33.04 -56.94
CA LYS A 881 -3.64 33.82 -58.16
C LYS A 881 -4.33 35.16 -58.09
#